data_AF-A0A9P7L7P0-F1
#
_entry.id   AF-A0A9P7L7P0-F1
#
_cell.length_a   1.000
_cell.length_b   1.000
_cell.length_c   1.000
_cell.angle_alpha   90.00
_cell.angle_beta   90.00
_cell.angle_gamma   90.00
#
_symmetry.space_group_name_H-M   'P 1'
#
loop_
_entity.id
_entity.type
_entity.pdbx_description
1 polymer ?
#
loop_
_entity_poly.entity_id
_entity_poly.type
_entity_poly.pdbx_seq_one_letter_code
_entity_poly.pdbx_strand_id
1 'polypeptide(L)'
;MDRQPETRIFNPDLLDAVLESVVDRGSAAVIRRKIIHACQLAEQKDASATETLRRAESLMSEADKKSRLLEDERIALAQEKEKLLRDAEQLTSLPETVRDLGSTISSALKETREGMSNSLDGMSNATQSHRTSIESSSGETSKAIQDIKAAGEKIDTSLSSIQESFEHGLKPEDIDALTKGFTDSVETLTESIAGIPAGVRAGLQEEMTLESFLKPFELRDKLTLKEKELTRSEETNQRLIDQLMTLQGSKAEVDLLLQQEKERVGRRNQLVKDLQSQLEDAEKLVDDIPELQRQLQEATTEAGRARSLSAELGELKRLYATSQEKTRSQSEKINRLEGQTGRIAELEDRVTKAQQRARDLEESKSNFEAQIDQLTETLQDAQTLHEEAKESFRERLEDKVGLLSSKDRELENLRRDLGDMRELQKRLSDANGQVRDLAKEVRVANSNSNAHLRGLSNSLACASVLRDRLEEATGQVRTLKAELEYAEGRSSDAEKERQDLDKQLTDATAKLTELEGQLHSQETQRSLQIPDGPLGELASMYAELAREVLDLPVSPQGLQSFDIKAIAIEIAPLLFRDGSKENLQLFLASGLRGWHCLETIIDGIPDAKGIRLNQCLDHEADCPFVRVLFGKDGAQLDFSSE
;
A
#
# COMPACT_ATOMS: atom_id res chain seq x y z
N MET A 1 -19.33 32.62 -12.38
CA MET A 1 -18.96 34.00 -12.01
C MET A 1 -17.82 33.91 -11.03
N ASP A 2 -16.60 33.91 -11.55
CA ASP A 2 -15.52 33.19 -10.89
C ASP A 2 -14.62 34.22 -10.20
N ARG A 3 -14.85 34.40 -8.90
CA ARG A 3 -13.96 35.19 -8.04
C ARG A 3 -12.64 34.45 -7.96
N GLN A 4 -11.61 34.93 -8.67
CA GLN A 4 -10.24 34.50 -8.41
C GLN A 4 -9.92 34.81 -6.94
N PRO A 5 -9.41 33.84 -6.16
CA PRO A 5 -8.90 34.13 -4.84
C PRO A 5 -7.55 34.85 -4.98
N GLU A 6 -7.50 36.14 -4.66
CA GLU A 6 -6.24 36.90 -4.53
C GLU A 6 -5.47 36.52 -3.25
N THR A 7 -5.43 35.24 -2.91
CA THR A 7 -4.60 34.67 -1.85
C THR A 7 -3.16 34.55 -2.34
N ARG A 8 -2.50 35.70 -2.57
CA ARG A 8 -1.03 35.72 -2.59
C ARG A 8 -0.55 35.13 -1.27
N ILE A 9 0.31 34.13 -1.35
CA ILE A 9 0.73 33.34 -0.18
C ILE A 9 1.59 34.19 0.77
N PHE A 10 2.08 35.33 0.28
CA PHE A 10 3.03 36.18 0.96
C PHE A 10 2.72 37.68 0.79
N ASN A 11 2.71 38.43 1.90
CA ASN A 11 2.62 39.89 1.88
C ASN A 11 4.04 40.51 1.95
N PRO A 12 4.50 41.25 0.93
CA PRO A 12 5.80 41.91 0.94
C PRO A 12 5.99 42.91 2.10
N ASP A 13 4.93 43.60 2.52
CA ASP A 13 5.01 44.67 3.51
C ASP A 13 5.38 44.13 4.90
N LEU A 14 4.90 42.92 5.22
CA LEU A 14 5.27 42.19 6.44
C LEU A 14 6.73 41.71 6.41
N LEU A 15 7.27 41.37 5.24
CA LEU A 15 8.68 41.02 5.10
C LEU A 15 9.57 42.24 5.31
N ASP A 16 9.20 43.37 4.74
CA ASP A 16 9.99 44.60 4.86
C ASP A 16 9.98 45.13 6.30
N ALA A 17 8.85 45.06 7.00
CA ALA A 17 8.77 45.37 8.43
C ALA A 17 9.64 44.43 9.30
N VAL A 18 9.75 43.15 8.96
CA VAL A 18 10.64 42.20 9.65
C VAL A 18 12.11 42.45 9.31
N LEU A 19 12.44 42.80 8.07
CA LEU A 19 13.81 43.05 7.64
C LEU A 19 14.35 44.43 8.07
N GLU A 20 13.49 45.37 8.44
CA GLU A 20 13.88 46.68 8.99
C GLU A 20 14.68 46.54 10.31
N SER A 21 14.53 45.43 11.04
CA SER A 21 15.35 45.14 12.23
C SER A 21 16.76 44.59 11.93
N VAL A 22 17.11 44.33 10.67
CA VAL A 22 18.40 43.73 10.28
C VAL A 22 19.46 44.82 10.09
N VAL A 23 20.44 44.86 10.99
CA VAL A 23 21.48 45.90 11.07
C VAL A 23 22.28 46.07 9.77
N ASP A 24 22.59 44.96 9.07
CA ASP A 24 23.19 45.01 7.74
C ASP A 24 22.14 45.02 6.62
N ARG A 25 21.97 46.20 6.00
CA ARG A 25 21.10 46.40 4.83
C ARG A 25 21.51 45.56 3.62
N GLY A 26 22.78 45.19 3.48
CA GLY A 26 23.26 44.29 2.42
C GLY A 26 22.68 42.89 2.56
N SER A 27 22.86 42.27 3.74
CA SER A 27 22.25 41.00 4.11
C SER A 27 20.73 41.04 4.04
N ALA A 28 20.09 42.09 4.56
CA ALA A 28 18.65 42.28 4.47
C ALA A 28 18.15 42.23 3.01
N ALA A 29 18.79 42.96 2.09
CA ALA A 29 18.45 42.97 0.67
C ALA A 29 18.73 41.62 -0.04
N VAL A 30 19.66 40.79 0.45
CA VAL A 30 19.87 39.42 -0.05
C VAL A 30 18.79 38.47 0.47
N ILE A 31 18.45 38.54 1.75
CA ILE A 31 17.38 37.75 2.38
C ILE A 31 16.03 38.07 1.71
N ARG A 32 15.71 39.37 1.52
CA ARG A 32 14.50 39.82 0.81
C ARG A 32 14.35 39.16 -0.55
N ARG A 33 15.41 39.20 -1.37
CA ARG A 33 15.41 38.62 -2.72
C ARG A 33 15.25 37.10 -2.71
N LYS A 34 15.90 36.40 -1.77
CA LYS A 34 15.75 34.94 -1.62
C LYS A 34 14.33 34.54 -1.22
N ILE A 35 13.72 35.26 -0.27
CA ILE A 35 12.35 34.98 0.18
C ILE A 35 11.34 35.28 -0.92
N ILE A 36 11.41 36.45 -1.58
CA ILE A 36 10.53 36.78 -2.71
C ILE A 36 10.64 35.74 -3.84
N HIS A 37 11.86 35.31 -4.20
CA HIS A 37 12.05 34.27 -5.21
C HIS A 37 11.49 32.91 -4.77
N ALA A 38 11.61 32.54 -3.50
CA ALA A 38 11.01 31.31 -2.96
C ALA A 38 9.48 31.36 -2.98
N CYS A 39 8.87 32.50 -2.65
CA CYS A 39 7.43 32.71 -2.74
C CYS A 39 6.93 32.67 -4.19
N GLN A 40 7.63 33.33 -5.13
CA GLN A 40 7.30 33.27 -6.55
C GLN A 40 7.40 31.84 -7.12
N LEU A 41 8.40 31.07 -6.70
CA LEU A 41 8.53 29.66 -7.08
C LEU A 41 7.42 28.80 -6.47
N ALA A 42 7.00 29.08 -5.24
CA ALA A 42 5.87 28.40 -4.59
C ALA A 42 4.55 28.72 -5.31
N GLU A 43 4.25 29.99 -5.60
CA GLU A 43 3.07 30.42 -6.36
C GLU A 43 3.05 29.83 -7.79
N GLN A 44 4.21 29.75 -8.46
CA GLN A 44 4.33 29.08 -9.76
C GLN A 44 4.06 27.56 -9.67
N LYS A 45 4.51 26.90 -8.60
CA LYS A 45 4.27 25.47 -8.38
C LYS A 45 2.83 25.18 -7.98
N ASP A 46 2.21 26.05 -7.19
CA ASP A 46 0.79 25.95 -6.81
C ASP A 46 -0.14 26.16 -8.01
N ALA A 47 0.13 27.16 -8.86
CA ALA A 47 -0.56 27.34 -10.13
C ALA A 47 -0.38 26.13 -11.07
N SER A 48 0.84 25.57 -11.15
CA SER A 48 1.12 24.36 -11.94
C SER A 48 0.41 23.11 -11.40
N ALA A 49 0.29 22.98 -10.07
CA ALA A 49 -0.45 21.89 -9.44
C ALA A 49 -1.95 22.03 -9.66
N THR A 50 -2.49 23.24 -9.52
CA THR A 50 -3.91 23.57 -9.75
C THR A 50 -4.33 23.31 -11.20
N GLU A 51 -3.52 23.69 -12.18
CA GLU A 51 -3.76 23.38 -13.60
C GLU A 51 -3.67 21.86 -13.88
N THR A 52 -2.77 21.15 -13.20
CA THR A 52 -2.68 19.68 -13.32
C THR A 52 -3.92 18.99 -12.71
N LEU A 53 -4.40 19.47 -11.56
CA LEU A 53 -5.62 18.98 -10.92
C LEU A 53 -6.85 19.25 -11.80
N ARG A 54 -6.99 20.47 -12.33
CA ARG A 54 -8.05 20.85 -13.28
C ARG A 54 -8.07 19.96 -14.53
N ARG A 55 -6.91 19.56 -15.05
CA ARG A 55 -6.81 18.59 -16.16
C ARG A 55 -7.23 17.19 -15.74
N ALA A 56 -6.85 16.74 -14.55
CA ALA A 56 -7.29 15.45 -14.01
C ALA A 56 -8.81 15.41 -13.81
N GLU A 57 -9.41 16.46 -13.25
CA GLU A 57 -10.87 16.62 -13.10
C GLU A 57 -11.58 16.60 -14.47
N SER A 58 -11.03 17.28 -15.48
CA SER A 58 -11.56 17.28 -16.85
C SER A 58 -11.52 15.87 -17.47
N LEU A 59 -10.41 15.15 -17.32
CA LEU A 59 -10.26 13.78 -17.83
C LEU A 59 -11.16 12.79 -17.09
N MET A 60 -11.34 12.95 -15.78
CA MET A 60 -12.29 12.16 -15.00
C MET A 60 -13.73 12.42 -15.46
N SER A 61 -14.12 13.68 -15.67
CA SER A 61 -15.46 14.04 -16.20
C SER A 61 -15.72 13.48 -17.59
N GLU A 62 -14.70 13.45 -18.46
CA GLU A 62 -14.79 12.83 -19.79
C GLU A 62 -14.89 11.29 -19.70
N ALA A 63 -14.10 10.65 -18.81
CA ALA A 63 -14.18 9.22 -18.55
C ALA A 63 -15.54 8.81 -17.98
N ASP A 64 -16.10 9.58 -17.05
CA ASP A 64 -17.44 9.40 -16.49
C ASP A 64 -18.53 9.46 -17.57
N LYS A 65 -18.44 10.46 -18.46
CA LYS A 65 -19.34 10.62 -19.60
C LYS A 65 -19.22 9.44 -20.57
N LYS A 66 -18.01 8.97 -20.85
CA LYS A 66 -17.75 7.81 -21.73
C LYS A 66 -18.23 6.50 -21.11
N SER A 67 -18.09 6.34 -19.80
CA SER A 67 -18.60 5.19 -19.05
C SER A 67 -20.13 5.09 -19.12
N ARG A 68 -20.85 6.22 -18.96
CA ARG A 68 -22.31 6.28 -19.12
C ARG A 68 -22.75 5.89 -20.53
N LEU A 69 -22.12 6.44 -21.57
CA LEU A 69 -22.41 6.10 -22.96
C LEU A 69 -22.21 4.60 -23.27
N LEU A 70 -21.19 3.97 -22.68
CA LEU A 70 -20.94 2.53 -22.84
C LEU A 70 -21.98 1.67 -22.09
N GLU A 71 -22.48 2.12 -20.93
CA GLU A 71 -23.57 1.42 -20.24
C GLU A 71 -24.92 1.61 -20.95
N ASP A 72 -25.19 2.81 -21.50
CA ASP A 72 -26.36 3.07 -22.36
C ASP A 72 -26.34 2.18 -23.62
N GLU A 73 -25.18 2.07 -24.29
CA GLU A 73 -24.98 1.18 -25.45
C GLU A 73 -25.14 -0.30 -25.07
N ARG A 74 -24.61 -0.72 -23.91
CA ARG A 74 -24.77 -2.07 -23.37
C ARG A 74 -26.22 -2.39 -23.02
N ILE A 75 -26.99 -1.43 -22.50
CA ILE A 75 -28.43 -1.57 -22.25
C ILE A 75 -29.20 -1.70 -23.57
N ALA A 76 -28.87 -0.89 -24.58
CA ALA A 76 -29.47 -0.98 -25.91
C ALA A 76 -29.20 -2.34 -26.57
N LEU A 77 -27.96 -2.83 -26.53
CA LEU A 77 -27.59 -4.16 -27.03
C LEU A 77 -28.25 -5.31 -26.26
N ALA A 78 -28.49 -5.14 -24.96
CA ALA A 78 -29.25 -6.12 -24.17
C ALA A 78 -30.73 -6.16 -24.58
N GLN A 79 -31.36 -5.00 -24.83
CA GLN A 79 -32.73 -4.90 -25.34
C GLN A 79 -32.85 -5.45 -26.77
N GLU A 80 -31.88 -5.18 -27.65
CA GLU A 80 -31.84 -5.75 -29.00
C GLU A 80 -31.67 -7.28 -28.95
N LYS A 81 -30.80 -7.80 -28.09
CA LYS A 81 -30.67 -9.25 -27.86
C LYS A 81 -31.98 -9.87 -27.35
N GLU A 82 -32.65 -9.24 -26.40
CA GLU A 82 -33.95 -9.71 -25.88
C GLU A 82 -35.06 -9.65 -26.94
N LYS A 83 -35.03 -8.63 -27.82
CA LYS A 83 -35.91 -8.56 -28.99
C LYS A 83 -35.61 -9.71 -29.96
N LEU A 84 -34.36 -9.91 -30.36
CA LEU A 84 -33.94 -10.99 -31.26
C LEU A 84 -34.24 -12.39 -30.69
N LEU A 85 -34.21 -12.56 -29.37
CA LEU A 85 -34.66 -13.79 -28.71
C LEU A 85 -36.18 -13.99 -28.85
N ARG A 86 -37.00 -12.95 -28.62
CA ARG A 86 -38.47 -13.02 -28.84
C ARG A 86 -38.82 -13.25 -30.31
N ASP A 87 -38.12 -12.59 -31.23
CA ASP A 87 -38.28 -12.77 -32.67
C ASP A 87 -37.87 -14.21 -33.08
N ALA A 88 -36.83 -14.79 -32.47
CA ALA A 88 -36.42 -16.18 -32.66
C ALA A 88 -37.41 -17.19 -32.06
N GLU A 89 -37.99 -16.92 -30.87
CA GLU A 89 -39.05 -17.74 -30.27
C GLU A 89 -40.29 -17.76 -31.17
N GLN A 90 -40.70 -16.61 -31.72
CA GLN A 90 -41.75 -16.54 -32.74
C GLN A 90 -41.39 -17.36 -33.99
N LEU A 91 -40.14 -17.31 -34.46
CA LEU A 91 -39.67 -18.16 -35.56
C LEU A 91 -39.65 -19.67 -35.21
N THR A 92 -39.50 -20.04 -33.93
CA THR A 92 -39.69 -21.45 -33.50
C THR A 92 -41.15 -21.88 -33.40
N SER A 93 -42.10 -20.94 -33.33
CA SER A 93 -43.54 -21.22 -33.50
C SER A 93 -43.99 -21.28 -34.98
N LEU A 94 -43.14 -20.83 -35.91
CA LEU A 94 -43.43 -20.83 -37.35
C LEU A 94 -43.76 -22.22 -37.94
N PRO A 95 -43.14 -23.34 -37.50
CA PRO A 95 -43.55 -24.69 -37.91
C PRO A 95 -44.95 -25.10 -37.45
N GLU A 96 -45.55 -24.37 -36.48
CA GLU A 96 -46.90 -24.62 -35.99
C GLU A 96 -47.89 -23.73 -36.76
N THR A 97 -47.60 -22.43 -36.92
CA THR A 97 -48.44 -21.55 -37.75
C THR A 97 -48.42 -21.94 -39.24
N VAL A 98 -47.33 -22.51 -39.76
CA VAL A 98 -47.29 -23.10 -41.12
C VAL A 98 -48.05 -24.43 -41.19
N ARG A 99 -48.13 -25.19 -40.09
CA ARG A 99 -48.95 -26.42 -40.00
C ARG A 99 -50.44 -26.07 -39.97
N ASP A 100 -50.82 -25.06 -39.19
CA ASP A 100 -52.20 -24.58 -39.08
C ASP A 100 -52.65 -23.82 -40.34
N LEU A 101 -51.76 -23.04 -40.96
CA LEU A 101 -52.01 -22.46 -42.29
C LEU A 101 -52.08 -23.58 -43.35
N GLY A 102 -51.27 -24.64 -43.23
CA GLY A 102 -51.35 -25.83 -44.06
C GLY A 102 -52.66 -26.60 -43.91
N SER A 103 -53.19 -26.74 -42.69
CA SER A 103 -54.52 -27.33 -42.45
C SER A 103 -55.65 -26.41 -42.91
N THR A 104 -55.49 -25.09 -42.77
CA THR A 104 -56.45 -24.08 -43.25
C THR A 104 -56.51 -24.06 -44.78
N ILE A 105 -55.35 -24.07 -45.46
CA ILE A 105 -55.27 -24.19 -46.91
C ILE A 105 -55.76 -25.55 -47.39
N SER A 106 -55.48 -26.65 -46.67
CA SER A 106 -56.03 -27.97 -47.00
C SER A 106 -57.55 -28.02 -46.84
N SER A 107 -58.10 -27.36 -45.82
CA SER A 107 -59.54 -27.26 -45.59
C SER A 107 -60.19 -26.36 -46.65
N ALA A 108 -59.64 -25.18 -46.93
CA ALA A 108 -60.12 -24.29 -47.97
C ALA A 108 -59.99 -24.89 -49.38
N LEU A 109 -58.92 -25.63 -49.69
CA LEU A 109 -58.80 -26.38 -50.94
C LEU A 109 -59.80 -27.54 -51.00
N LYS A 110 -60.12 -28.18 -49.87
CA LYS A 110 -61.17 -29.19 -49.81
C LYS A 110 -62.55 -28.57 -50.03
N GLU A 111 -62.90 -27.48 -49.33
CA GLU A 111 -64.15 -26.73 -49.52
C GLU A 111 -64.27 -26.14 -50.93
N THR A 112 -63.18 -25.64 -51.52
CA THR A 112 -63.18 -25.14 -52.91
C THR A 112 -63.29 -26.29 -53.90
N ARG A 113 -62.74 -27.48 -53.60
CA ARG A 113 -62.86 -28.68 -54.45
C ARG A 113 -64.25 -29.32 -54.34
N GLU A 114 -64.83 -29.38 -53.16
CA GLU A 114 -66.21 -29.83 -52.91
C GLU A 114 -67.21 -28.81 -53.46
N GLY A 115 -66.93 -27.51 -53.34
CA GLY A 115 -67.66 -26.42 -53.99
C GLY A 115 -67.57 -26.47 -55.52
N MET A 116 -66.40 -26.75 -56.09
CA MET A 116 -66.26 -26.99 -57.53
C MET A 116 -66.96 -28.27 -57.98
N SER A 117 -66.92 -29.36 -57.19
CA SER A 117 -67.68 -30.58 -57.49
C SER A 117 -69.17 -30.29 -57.48
N ASN A 118 -69.71 -29.72 -56.39
CA ASN A 118 -71.11 -29.34 -56.27
C ASN A 118 -71.55 -28.34 -57.36
N SER A 119 -70.65 -27.47 -57.84
CA SER A 119 -70.89 -26.55 -58.96
C SER A 119 -70.85 -27.26 -60.32
N LEU A 120 -69.96 -28.25 -60.52
CA LEU A 120 -69.93 -29.11 -61.71
C LEU A 120 -71.13 -30.06 -61.76
N ASP A 121 -71.53 -30.63 -60.63
CA ASP A 121 -72.75 -31.42 -60.48
C ASP A 121 -73.99 -30.54 -60.65
N GLY A 122 -73.97 -29.30 -60.15
CA GLY A 122 -74.99 -28.28 -60.41
C GLY A 122 -75.09 -27.91 -61.89
N MET A 123 -73.96 -27.67 -62.58
CA MET A 123 -73.90 -27.41 -64.02
C MET A 123 -74.27 -28.63 -64.86
N SER A 124 -73.91 -29.84 -64.43
CA SER A 124 -74.29 -31.10 -65.08
C SER A 124 -75.81 -31.28 -65.00
N ASN A 125 -76.39 -31.12 -63.82
CA ASN A 125 -77.84 -31.16 -63.63
C ASN A 125 -78.56 -30.01 -64.37
N ALA A 126 -77.99 -28.81 -64.44
CA ALA A 126 -78.56 -27.70 -65.21
C ALA A 126 -78.50 -27.95 -66.73
N THR A 127 -77.41 -28.53 -67.23
CA THR A 127 -77.24 -28.89 -68.65
C THR A 127 -78.16 -30.06 -69.02
N GLN A 128 -78.32 -31.04 -68.13
CA GLN A 128 -79.24 -32.15 -68.30
C GLN A 128 -80.71 -31.71 -68.18
N SER A 129 -81.02 -30.75 -67.30
CA SER A 129 -82.34 -30.09 -67.22
C SER A 129 -82.67 -29.32 -68.51
N HIS A 130 -81.74 -28.50 -69.02
CA HIS A 130 -81.91 -27.84 -70.32
C HIS A 130 -82.03 -28.84 -71.47
N ARG A 131 -81.33 -29.97 -71.42
CA ARG A 131 -81.48 -31.05 -72.41
C ARG A 131 -82.88 -31.64 -72.38
N THR A 132 -83.38 -32.05 -71.20
CA THR A 132 -84.75 -32.56 -71.05
C THR A 132 -85.82 -31.52 -71.40
N SER A 133 -85.55 -30.23 -71.20
CA SER A 133 -86.48 -29.14 -71.57
C SER A 133 -86.45 -28.77 -73.05
N ILE A 134 -85.44 -29.19 -73.81
CA ILE A 134 -85.37 -29.05 -75.28
C ILE A 134 -85.91 -30.31 -75.96
N GLU A 135 -85.64 -31.49 -75.38
CA GLU A 135 -86.17 -32.78 -75.82
C GLU A 135 -87.67 -32.97 -75.46
N SER A 136 -88.31 -31.99 -74.79
CA SER A 136 -89.74 -31.98 -74.44
C SER A 136 -90.61 -30.91 -75.13
N SER A 137 -90.09 -30.14 -76.10
CA SER A 137 -90.84 -29.03 -76.73
C SER A 137 -90.83 -29.00 -78.26
N SER A 138 -90.55 -30.14 -78.93
CA SER A 138 -90.45 -30.24 -80.41
C SER A 138 -91.48 -31.18 -81.06
N GLY A 139 -92.63 -31.37 -80.42
CA GLY A 139 -93.63 -32.37 -80.86
C GLY A 139 -94.42 -32.03 -82.12
N GLU A 140 -94.75 -30.75 -82.38
CA GLU A 140 -95.81 -30.40 -83.36
C GLU A 140 -95.30 -29.63 -84.59
N THR A 141 -94.14 -28.96 -84.53
CA THR A 141 -93.58 -28.19 -85.66
C THR A 141 -92.69 -29.01 -86.61
N SER A 142 -92.38 -30.26 -86.30
CA SER A 142 -91.55 -31.12 -87.17
C SER A 142 -92.32 -31.78 -88.32
N LYS A 143 -93.66 -31.80 -88.29
CA LYS A 143 -94.47 -32.53 -89.29
C LYS A 143 -94.78 -31.69 -90.52
N ALA A 144 -95.27 -30.47 -90.34
CA ALA A 144 -95.60 -29.55 -91.44
C ALA A 144 -94.41 -29.25 -92.37
N ILE A 145 -93.18 -29.24 -91.85
CA ILE A 145 -91.97 -29.00 -92.63
C ILE A 145 -91.58 -30.23 -93.47
N GLN A 146 -91.93 -31.45 -93.05
CA GLN A 146 -91.78 -32.66 -93.87
C GLN A 146 -92.81 -32.73 -95.00
N ASP A 147 -94.08 -32.41 -94.70
CA ASP A 147 -95.17 -32.47 -95.69
C ASP A 147 -95.00 -31.43 -96.81
N ILE A 148 -94.51 -30.22 -96.49
CA ILE A 148 -94.20 -29.18 -97.51
C ILE A 148 -93.04 -29.63 -98.43
N LYS A 149 -92.03 -30.32 -97.89
CA LYS A 149 -90.91 -30.81 -98.70
C LYS A 149 -91.36 -31.89 -99.70
N ALA A 150 -92.23 -32.81 -99.27
CA ALA A 150 -92.81 -33.84 -100.12
C ALA A 150 -93.78 -33.31 -101.20
N ALA A 151 -94.24 -32.06 -101.09
CA ALA A 151 -95.02 -31.38 -102.12
C ALA A 151 -94.13 -30.77 -103.22
N GLY A 152 -93.00 -30.15 -102.85
CA GLY A 152 -92.05 -29.57 -103.81
C GLY A 152 -91.41 -30.60 -104.75
N GLU A 153 -90.95 -31.72 -104.18
CA GLU A 153 -90.28 -32.81 -104.92
C GLU A 153 -91.19 -33.48 -106.00
N LYS A 154 -92.52 -33.25 -105.94
CA LYS A 154 -93.49 -33.69 -106.97
C LYS A 154 -93.76 -32.67 -108.08
N ILE A 155 -93.45 -31.39 -107.87
CA ILE A 155 -93.65 -30.34 -108.86
C ILE A 155 -92.46 -30.31 -109.84
N ASP A 156 -91.23 -30.43 -109.34
CA ASP A 156 -90.02 -30.54 -110.18
C ASP A 156 -90.09 -31.77 -111.11
N THR A 157 -90.48 -32.93 -110.59
CA THR A 157 -90.65 -34.15 -111.40
C THR A 157 -91.75 -34.03 -112.47
N SER A 158 -92.77 -33.19 -112.23
CA SER A 158 -93.80 -32.89 -113.23
C SER A 158 -93.30 -31.92 -114.31
N LEU A 159 -92.47 -30.94 -113.94
CA LEU A 159 -91.90 -29.97 -114.89
C LEU A 159 -90.83 -30.57 -115.79
N SER A 160 -89.95 -31.45 -115.27
CA SER A 160 -88.96 -32.14 -116.12
C SER A 160 -89.62 -32.98 -117.23
N SER A 161 -90.72 -33.67 -116.93
CA SER A 161 -91.48 -34.47 -117.91
C SER A 161 -92.09 -33.62 -119.04
N ILE A 162 -92.46 -32.37 -118.76
CA ILE A 162 -93.02 -31.45 -119.77
C ILE A 162 -91.91 -30.89 -120.68
N GLN A 163 -90.70 -30.69 -120.14
CA GLN A 163 -89.57 -30.18 -120.91
C GLN A 163 -88.97 -31.23 -121.87
N GLU A 164 -88.84 -32.49 -121.46
CA GLU A 164 -88.44 -33.60 -122.35
C GLU A 164 -89.41 -33.81 -123.53
N SER A 165 -90.70 -33.50 -123.33
CA SER A 165 -91.74 -33.67 -124.36
C SER A 165 -91.63 -32.68 -125.53
N PHE A 166 -90.91 -31.55 -125.37
CA PHE A 166 -90.86 -30.49 -126.38
C PHE A 166 -89.72 -30.64 -127.43
N GLU A 167 -88.69 -31.45 -127.16
CA GLU A 167 -87.54 -31.60 -128.07
C GLU A 167 -87.74 -32.65 -129.19
N HIS A 168 -88.85 -33.40 -129.19
CA HIS A 168 -89.05 -34.55 -130.08
C HIS A 168 -90.31 -34.49 -130.99
N GLY A 169 -90.70 -33.28 -131.41
CA GLY A 169 -91.39 -33.05 -132.69
C GLY A 169 -92.76 -33.73 -132.87
N LEU A 170 -93.77 -33.13 -132.23
CA LEU A 170 -95.24 -33.32 -132.40
C LEU A 170 -95.70 -34.40 -133.40
N LYS A 171 -96.35 -35.43 -132.89
CA LYS A 171 -97.22 -36.34 -133.65
C LYS A 171 -98.68 -36.16 -133.24
N PRO A 172 -99.66 -36.62 -134.06
CA PRO A 172 -101.07 -36.26 -133.85
C PRO A 172 -101.69 -36.82 -132.55
N GLU A 173 -101.14 -37.92 -132.02
CA GLU A 173 -101.67 -38.60 -130.83
C GLU A 173 -101.60 -37.77 -129.53
N ASP A 174 -100.67 -36.82 -129.41
CA ASP A 174 -100.51 -35.97 -128.22
C ASP A 174 -101.60 -34.88 -128.09
N ILE A 175 -102.34 -34.59 -129.17
CA ILE A 175 -103.40 -33.57 -129.20
C ILE A 175 -104.70 -34.08 -128.54
N ASP A 176 -104.99 -35.38 -128.62
CA ASP A 176 -106.16 -35.97 -127.94
C ASP A 176 -105.97 -35.99 -126.42
N ALA A 177 -104.74 -36.15 -125.94
CA ALA A 177 -104.41 -36.00 -124.52
C ALA A 177 -104.62 -34.55 -124.03
N LEU A 178 -104.23 -33.57 -124.85
CA LEU A 178 -104.35 -32.14 -124.51
C LEU A 178 -105.80 -31.64 -124.55
N THR A 179 -106.59 -32.12 -125.51
CA THR A 179 -107.98 -31.71 -125.74
C THR A 179 -108.92 -32.24 -124.65
N LYS A 180 -108.62 -33.41 -124.08
CA LYS A 180 -109.39 -33.98 -122.97
C LYS A 180 -109.29 -33.11 -121.70
N GLY A 181 -108.09 -32.67 -121.30
CA GLY A 181 -107.90 -31.83 -120.12
C GLY A 181 -108.58 -30.46 -120.18
N PHE A 182 -108.82 -29.93 -121.39
CA PHE A 182 -109.47 -28.65 -121.59
C PHE A 182 -111.02 -28.74 -121.57
N THR A 183 -111.58 -29.93 -121.82
CA THR A 183 -113.04 -30.14 -121.85
C THR A 183 -113.61 -30.19 -120.42
N ASP A 184 -113.02 -31.01 -119.56
CA ASP A 184 -113.37 -31.16 -118.14
C ASP A 184 -113.26 -29.82 -117.35
N SER A 185 -112.43 -28.89 -117.85
CA SER A 185 -112.22 -27.55 -117.28
C SER A 185 -113.32 -26.52 -117.63
N VAL A 186 -114.23 -26.83 -118.57
CA VAL A 186 -115.34 -25.95 -118.99
C VAL A 186 -116.69 -26.44 -118.44
N GLU A 187 -116.83 -27.75 -118.24
CA GLU A 187 -118.04 -28.38 -117.68
C GLU A 187 -118.33 -27.85 -116.24
N THR A 188 -117.27 -27.66 -115.44
CA THR A 188 -117.34 -27.19 -114.05
C THR A 188 -117.83 -25.74 -113.85
N LEU A 189 -117.95 -24.92 -114.90
CA LEU A 189 -118.56 -23.58 -114.79
C LEU A 189 -120.06 -23.56 -115.17
N THR A 190 -120.59 -24.66 -115.72
CA THR A 190 -121.98 -24.71 -116.24
C THR A 190 -122.99 -25.26 -115.22
N GLU A 191 -122.54 -26.08 -114.27
CA GLU A 191 -123.44 -26.76 -113.31
C GLU A 191 -123.74 -25.99 -112.01
N SER A 192 -123.17 -24.79 -111.80
CA SER A 192 -123.44 -23.97 -110.60
C SER A 192 -124.77 -23.19 -110.64
N ILE A 193 -125.60 -23.34 -111.68
CA ILE A 193 -126.92 -22.68 -111.79
C ILE A 193 -128.05 -23.71 -112.05
N ALA A 194 -128.10 -24.76 -111.22
CA ALA A 194 -129.14 -25.79 -111.25
C ALA A 194 -129.62 -26.18 -109.83
N GLY A 195 -130.08 -25.21 -109.03
CA GLY A 195 -130.32 -25.41 -107.59
C GLY A 195 -131.49 -24.65 -106.94
N ILE A 196 -132.49 -24.19 -107.70
CA ILE A 196 -133.69 -23.54 -107.14
C ILE A 196 -134.83 -24.56 -106.98
N PRO A 197 -135.39 -24.79 -105.76
CA PRO A 197 -136.53 -25.67 -105.56
C PRO A 197 -137.82 -25.19 -106.22
N ALA A 198 -138.64 -26.11 -106.71
CA ALA A 198 -139.87 -25.78 -107.43
C ALA A 198 -141.00 -25.27 -106.51
N GLY A 199 -141.46 -24.03 -106.73
CA GLY A 199 -142.65 -23.47 -106.10
C GLY A 199 -143.26 -22.30 -106.92
N VAL A 200 -144.58 -22.37 -107.16
CA VAL A 200 -145.40 -21.38 -107.92
C VAL A 200 -145.27 -21.48 -109.47
N ARG A 201 -146.27 -20.97 -110.23
CA ARG A 201 -146.56 -21.31 -111.65
C ARG A 201 -147.11 -20.14 -112.52
N ALA A 202 -147.01 -20.30 -113.86
CA ALA A 202 -148.03 -20.02 -114.93
C ALA A 202 -148.04 -18.69 -115.79
N GLY A 203 -148.34 -18.85 -117.11
CA GLY A 203 -148.67 -17.82 -118.15
C GLY A 203 -147.70 -17.79 -119.37
N LEU A 204 -147.98 -18.09 -120.66
CA LEU A 204 -149.09 -17.95 -121.66
C LEU A 204 -149.08 -16.60 -122.48
N GLN A 205 -149.17 -16.42 -123.83
CA GLN A 205 -149.58 -17.16 -125.08
C GLN A 205 -150.96 -16.69 -125.68
N GLU A 206 -151.28 -16.54 -127.00
CA GLU A 206 -150.56 -16.72 -128.31
C GLU A 206 -151.32 -16.17 -129.59
N GLU A 207 -150.67 -16.15 -130.79
CA GLU A 207 -151.21 -16.23 -132.20
C GLU A 207 -151.91 -15.05 -133.01
N MET A 208 -152.70 -15.36 -134.09
CA MET A 208 -152.65 -14.85 -135.53
C MET A 208 -154.06 -14.44 -136.18
N THR A 209 -154.44 -14.35 -137.50
CA THR A 209 -153.99 -14.86 -138.86
C THR A 209 -154.32 -14.02 -140.17
N LEU A 210 -155.15 -14.45 -141.18
CA LEU A 210 -155.05 -14.01 -142.64
C LEU A 210 -156.35 -13.91 -143.56
N GLU A 211 -156.21 -13.46 -144.84
CA GLU A 211 -157.08 -13.53 -146.11
C GLU A 211 -158.35 -12.60 -146.24
N SER A 212 -159.07 -12.28 -147.36
CA SER A 212 -159.22 -12.66 -148.83
C SER A 212 -159.96 -11.54 -149.68
N PHE A 213 -160.44 -11.54 -150.97
CA PHE A 213 -160.45 -12.42 -152.20
C PHE A 213 -160.57 -11.68 -153.62
N LEU A 214 -161.65 -11.80 -154.46
CA LEU A 214 -161.62 -11.57 -155.97
C LEU A 214 -162.85 -10.90 -156.74
N LYS A 215 -162.52 -10.12 -157.82
CA LYS A 215 -163.17 -9.93 -159.19
C LYS A 215 -164.58 -9.18 -159.32
N PRO A 216 -165.25 -9.05 -160.53
CA PRO A 216 -165.05 -7.91 -161.49
C PRO A 216 -166.33 -7.31 -162.19
N PHE A 217 -166.30 -6.07 -162.76
CA PHE A 217 -166.84 -5.66 -164.10
C PHE A 217 -166.81 -4.12 -164.39
N GLU A 218 -167.04 -3.75 -165.66
CA GLU A 218 -167.51 -2.47 -166.24
C GLU A 218 -167.21 -1.06 -165.64
N LEU A 219 -166.07 -0.51 -166.06
CA LEU A 219 -165.91 0.73 -166.87
C LEU A 219 -166.61 2.08 -166.55
N ARG A 220 -167.60 2.21 -165.65
CA ARG A 220 -168.27 3.51 -165.37
C ARG A 220 -167.99 4.08 -163.97
N ASP A 221 -167.68 3.24 -162.99
CA ASP A 221 -167.23 3.65 -161.65
C ASP A 221 -165.71 3.93 -161.56
N LYS A 222 -165.03 4.08 -162.70
CA LYS A 222 -163.58 4.31 -162.78
C LYS A 222 -163.10 5.64 -162.18
N LEU A 223 -164.00 6.52 -161.72
CA LEU A 223 -163.65 7.77 -161.06
C LEU A 223 -163.44 7.59 -159.54
N THR A 224 -164.36 6.90 -158.85
CA THR A 224 -164.33 6.72 -157.38
C THR A 224 -163.30 5.69 -156.92
N LEU A 225 -162.80 4.82 -157.82
CA LEU A 225 -161.65 3.97 -157.51
C LEU A 225 -160.33 4.77 -157.44
N LYS A 226 -160.20 5.85 -158.21
CA LYS A 226 -158.98 6.70 -158.24
C LYS A 226 -158.75 7.45 -156.92
N GLU A 227 -159.81 7.80 -156.19
CA GLU A 227 -159.69 8.39 -154.84
C GLU A 227 -159.19 7.39 -153.79
N LYS A 228 -159.49 6.09 -153.99
CA LYS A 228 -158.94 4.99 -153.18
C LYS A 228 -157.51 4.59 -153.54
N GLU A 229 -156.99 5.04 -154.69
CA GLU A 229 -155.55 4.96 -154.99
C GLU A 229 -154.76 6.06 -154.24
N LEU A 230 -155.38 7.21 -153.92
CA LEU A 230 -154.70 8.31 -153.22
C LEU A 230 -154.53 8.01 -151.72
N THR A 231 -155.62 7.66 -151.04
CA THR A 231 -155.62 7.39 -149.58
C THR A 231 -154.69 6.22 -149.20
N ARG A 232 -154.62 5.16 -150.01
CA ARG A 232 -153.66 4.05 -149.80
C ARG A 232 -152.20 4.46 -150.00
N SER A 233 -151.94 5.46 -150.85
CA SER A 233 -150.58 6.01 -151.05
C SER A 233 -150.11 6.76 -149.79
N GLU A 234 -151.01 7.52 -149.16
CA GLU A 234 -150.76 8.23 -147.90
C GLU A 234 -150.47 7.26 -146.75
N GLU A 235 -151.26 6.18 -146.61
CA GLU A 235 -150.98 5.11 -145.63
C GLU A 235 -149.61 4.45 -145.82
N THR A 236 -149.16 4.24 -147.07
CA THR A 236 -147.82 3.69 -147.34
C THR A 236 -146.69 4.68 -147.03
N ASN A 237 -146.90 5.98 -147.27
CA ASN A 237 -145.91 7.00 -146.93
C ASN A 237 -145.77 7.17 -145.40
N GLN A 238 -146.85 7.07 -144.64
CA GLN A 238 -146.79 7.15 -143.18
C GLN A 238 -145.93 6.00 -142.59
N ARG A 239 -146.09 4.78 -143.09
CA ARG A 239 -145.26 3.63 -142.66
C ARG A 239 -143.76 3.82 -142.95
N LEU A 240 -143.40 4.52 -144.03
CA LEU A 240 -142.00 4.85 -144.34
C LEU A 240 -141.44 5.90 -143.38
N ILE A 241 -142.25 6.85 -142.92
CA ILE A 241 -141.87 7.83 -141.89
C ILE A 241 -141.63 7.12 -140.54
N ASP A 242 -142.52 6.20 -140.17
CA ASP A 242 -142.40 5.43 -138.92
C ASP A 242 -141.13 4.53 -138.94
N GLN A 243 -140.83 3.91 -140.08
CA GLN A 243 -139.57 3.15 -140.29
C GLN A 243 -138.33 4.05 -140.17
N LEU A 244 -138.35 5.26 -140.74
CA LEU A 244 -137.26 6.23 -140.59
C LEU A 244 -137.05 6.68 -139.13
N MET A 245 -138.13 6.84 -138.35
CA MET A 245 -138.04 7.12 -136.91
C MET A 245 -137.34 5.97 -136.16
N THR A 246 -137.70 4.71 -136.42
CA THR A 246 -137.01 3.56 -135.80
C THR A 246 -135.53 3.47 -136.17
N LEU A 247 -135.17 3.77 -137.43
CA LEU A 247 -133.78 3.80 -137.88
C LEU A 247 -132.97 4.93 -137.20
N GLN A 248 -133.57 6.11 -137.00
CA GLN A 248 -132.92 7.18 -136.23
C GLN A 248 -132.69 6.80 -134.76
N GLY A 249 -133.63 6.07 -134.15
CA GLY A 249 -133.45 5.48 -132.81
C GLY A 249 -132.23 4.56 -132.74
N SER A 250 -132.15 3.56 -133.63
CA SER A 250 -131.03 2.62 -133.68
C SER A 250 -129.67 3.27 -133.96
N LYS A 251 -129.64 4.43 -134.64
CA LYS A 251 -128.39 5.16 -134.86
C LYS A 251 -127.81 5.73 -133.56
N ALA A 252 -128.65 6.34 -132.72
CA ALA A 252 -128.21 6.95 -131.46
C ALA A 252 -127.61 5.91 -130.49
N GLU A 253 -128.11 4.69 -130.52
CA GLU A 253 -127.60 3.56 -129.72
C GLU A 253 -126.21 3.11 -130.19
N VAL A 254 -125.97 3.05 -131.50
CA VAL A 254 -124.64 2.75 -132.08
C VAL A 254 -123.62 3.86 -131.75
N ASP A 255 -124.01 5.13 -131.85
CA ASP A 255 -123.13 6.25 -131.50
C ASP A 255 -122.73 6.22 -130.00
N LEU A 256 -123.61 5.76 -129.10
CA LEU A 256 -123.33 5.57 -127.67
C LEU A 256 -122.34 4.42 -127.41
N LEU A 257 -122.51 3.27 -128.06
CA LEU A 257 -121.59 2.14 -127.94
C LEU A 257 -120.18 2.49 -128.47
N LEU A 258 -120.11 3.26 -129.56
CA LEU A 258 -118.85 3.75 -130.12
C LEU A 258 -118.11 4.71 -129.16
N GLN A 259 -118.84 5.46 -128.34
CA GLN A 259 -118.27 6.31 -127.28
C GLN A 259 -117.66 5.46 -126.16
N GLN A 260 -118.35 4.41 -125.70
CA GLN A 260 -117.89 3.54 -124.62
C GLN A 260 -116.61 2.77 -124.95
N GLU A 261 -116.46 2.25 -126.17
CA GLU A 261 -115.23 1.57 -126.59
C GLU A 261 -114.04 2.52 -126.73
N LYS A 262 -114.25 3.77 -127.17
CA LYS A 262 -113.17 4.80 -127.19
C LYS A 262 -112.61 5.02 -125.78
N GLU A 263 -113.46 5.11 -124.76
CA GLU A 263 -112.99 5.20 -123.38
C GLU A 263 -112.28 3.93 -122.90
N ARG A 264 -112.77 2.75 -123.27
CA ARG A 264 -112.17 1.47 -122.86
C ARG A 264 -110.78 1.28 -123.46
N VAL A 265 -110.59 1.68 -124.72
CA VAL A 265 -109.27 1.73 -125.39
C VAL A 265 -108.38 2.79 -124.74
N GLY A 266 -108.92 3.98 -124.41
CA GLY A 266 -108.19 5.02 -123.67
C GLY A 266 -107.64 4.53 -122.33
N ARG A 267 -108.46 3.87 -121.52
CA ARG A 267 -108.06 3.27 -120.23
C ARG A 267 -106.98 2.20 -120.39
N ARG A 268 -107.08 1.34 -121.42
CA ARG A 268 -106.03 0.35 -121.74
C ARG A 268 -104.70 1.00 -122.15
N ASN A 269 -104.74 2.01 -123.00
CA ASN A 269 -103.52 2.67 -123.50
C ASN A 269 -102.77 3.45 -122.40
N GLN A 270 -103.46 3.91 -121.35
CA GLN A 270 -102.79 4.50 -120.19
C GLN A 270 -102.06 3.42 -119.37
N LEU A 271 -102.75 2.31 -119.03
CA LEU A 271 -102.16 1.22 -118.26
C LEU A 271 -100.90 0.63 -118.91
N VAL A 272 -100.87 0.54 -120.25
CA VAL A 272 -99.68 0.09 -120.99
C VAL A 272 -98.49 1.04 -120.78
N LYS A 273 -98.70 2.36 -120.80
CA LYS A 273 -97.64 3.34 -120.54
C LYS A 273 -97.14 3.29 -119.10
N ASP A 274 -98.06 3.16 -118.14
CA ASP A 274 -97.73 3.12 -116.72
C ASP A 274 -96.84 1.89 -116.41
N LEU A 275 -97.18 0.74 -117.01
CA LEU A 275 -96.37 -0.49 -116.92
C LEU A 275 -95.03 -0.40 -117.67
N GLN A 276 -94.96 0.29 -118.81
CA GLN A 276 -93.70 0.53 -119.52
C GLN A 276 -92.73 1.40 -118.69
N SER A 277 -93.23 2.44 -118.02
CA SER A 277 -92.41 3.27 -117.11
C SER A 277 -91.86 2.45 -115.94
N GLN A 278 -92.68 1.56 -115.36
CA GLN A 278 -92.26 0.67 -114.28
C GLN A 278 -91.22 -0.36 -114.73
N LEU A 279 -91.25 -0.78 -116.01
CA LEU A 279 -90.26 -1.68 -116.57
C LEU A 279 -88.91 -0.96 -116.76
N GLU A 280 -88.89 0.24 -117.36
CA GLU A 280 -87.66 1.03 -117.52
C GLU A 280 -86.99 1.36 -116.18
N ASP A 281 -87.77 1.63 -115.13
CA ASP A 281 -87.22 1.90 -113.79
C ASP A 281 -86.74 0.63 -113.07
N ALA A 282 -87.33 -0.53 -113.36
CA ALA A 282 -86.83 -1.82 -112.87
C ALA A 282 -85.55 -2.27 -113.61
N GLU A 283 -85.43 -2.00 -114.92
CA GLU A 283 -84.24 -2.33 -115.71
C GLU A 283 -83.02 -1.50 -115.25
N LYS A 284 -83.18 -0.20 -114.98
CA LYS A 284 -82.12 0.65 -114.37
C LYS A 284 -81.64 0.09 -113.02
N LEU A 285 -82.56 -0.40 -112.19
CA LEU A 285 -82.23 -1.02 -110.90
C LEU A 285 -81.48 -2.36 -111.03
N VAL A 286 -81.52 -3.02 -112.19
CA VAL A 286 -80.70 -4.20 -112.48
C VAL A 286 -79.29 -3.82 -112.91
N ASP A 287 -79.13 -2.75 -113.70
CA ASP A 287 -77.82 -2.23 -114.12
C ASP A 287 -76.94 -1.74 -112.94
N ASP A 288 -77.55 -1.30 -111.84
CA ASP A 288 -76.83 -0.89 -110.60
C ASP A 288 -76.32 -2.09 -109.76
N ILE A 289 -76.82 -3.31 -109.95
CA ILE A 289 -76.49 -4.48 -109.11
C ILE A 289 -74.99 -4.83 -109.11
N PRO A 290 -74.26 -4.85 -110.25
CA PRO A 290 -72.83 -5.18 -110.27
C PRO A 290 -71.97 -4.18 -109.49
N GLU A 291 -72.35 -2.90 -109.48
CA GLU A 291 -71.64 -1.85 -108.75
C GLU A 291 -71.88 -1.97 -107.23
N LEU A 292 -73.12 -2.28 -106.80
CA LEU A 292 -73.42 -2.59 -105.40
C LEU A 292 -72.67 -3.85 -104.92
N GLN A 293 -72.53 -4.87 -105.78
CA GLN A 293 -71.72 -6.06 -105.47
C GLN A 293 -70.23 -5.72 -105.33
N ARG A 294 -69.68 -4.87 -106.23
CA ARG A 294 -68.30 -4.36 -106.12
C ARG A 294 -68.07 -3.64 -104.80
N GLN A 295 -68.95 -2.72 -104.42
CA GLN A 295 -68.86 -1.95 -103.17
C GLN A 295 -68.96 -2.86 -101.93
N LEU A 296 -69.85 -3.86 -101.93
CA LEU A 296 -69.97 -4.84 -100.85
C LEU A 296 -68.70 -5.69 -100.70
N GLN A 297 -68.10 -6.10 -101.82
CA GLN A 297 -66.87 -6.89 -101.82
C GLN A 297 -65.66 -6.07 -101.36
N GLU A 298 -65.57 -4.79 -101.78
CA GLU A 298 -64.56 -3.85 -101.27
C GLU A 298 -64.71 -3.62 -99.76
N ALA A 299 -65.91 -3.32 -99.27
CA ALA A 299 -66.19 -3.18 -97.84
C ALA A 299 -65.85 -4.46 -97.04
N THR A 300 -66.05 -5.64 -97.64
CA THR A 300 -65.66 -6.92 -97.04
C THR A 300 -64.14 -7.07 -96.94
N THR A 301 -63.38 -6.67 -97.98
CA THR A 301 -61.91 -6.65 -97.91
C THR A 301 -61.39 -5.62 -96.92
N GLU A 302 -62.03 -4.45 -96.80
CA GLU A 302 -61.66 -3.39 -95.87
C GLU A 302 -61.92 -3.80 -94.41
N ALA A 303 -63.05 -4.47 -94.15
CA ALA A 303 -63.31 -5.11 -92.86
C ALA A 303 -62.28 -6.22 -92.54
N GLY A 304 -61.79 -6.94 -93.55
CA GLY A 304 -60.67 -7.88 -93.41
C GLY A 304 -59.36 -7.18 -92.98
N ARG A 305 -58.98 -6.11 -93.68
CA ARG A 305 -57.81 -5.26 -93.34
C ARG A 305 -57.93 -4.69 -91.93
N ALA A 306 -59.08 -4.15 -91.56
CA ALA A 306 -59.33 -3.61 -90.22
C ALA A 306 -59.19 -4.66 -89.11
N ARG A 307 -59.60 -5.92 -89.35
CA ARG A 307 -59.37 -7.04 -88.41
C ARG A 307 -57.90 -7.40 -88.28
N SER A 308 -57.14 -7.43 -89.38
CA SER A 308 -55.68 -7.65 -89.36
C SER A 308 -54.98 -6.56 -88.54
N LEU A 309 -55.22 -5.29 -88.88
CA LEU A 309 -54.67 -4.14 -88.16
C LEU A 309 -55.07 -4.12 -86.68
N SER A 310 -56.29 -4.56 -86.34
CA SER A 310 -56.73 -4.69 -84.93
C SER A 310 -55.97 -5.81 -84.18
N ALA A 311 -55.66 -6.93 -84.85
CA ALA A 311 -54.86 -8.00 -84.27
C ALA A 311 -53.39 -7.60 -84.12
N GLU A 312 -52.81 -6.97 -85.15
CA GLU A 312 -51.46 -6.40 -85.16
C GLU A 312 -51.28 -5.35 -84.06
N LEU A 313 -52.25 -4.45 -83.88
CA LEU A 313 -52.24 -3.43 -82.83
C LEU A 313 -52.46 -4.03 -81.42
N GLY A 314 -53.20 -5.15 -81.33
CA GLY A 314 -53.29 -5.96 -80.12
C GLY A 314 -51.96 -6.61 -79.73
N GLU A 315 -51.24 -7.17 -80.70
CA GLU A 315 -49.92 -7.76 -80.49
C GLU A 315 -48.85 -6.69 -80.21
N LEU A 316 -48.89 -5.54 -80.90
CA LEU A 316 -48.03 -4.39 -80.61
C LEU A 316 -48.22 -3.89 -79.17
N LYS A 317 -49.45 -3.88 -78.65
CA LYS A 317 -49.75 -3.59 -77.24
C LYS A 317 -49.16 -4.64 -76.29
N ARG A 318 -49.23 -5.94 -76.63
CA ARG A 318 -48.60 -7.03 -75.86
C ARG A 318 -47.07 -6.88 -75.83
N LEU A 319 -46.46 -6.63 -76.98
CA LEU A 319 -45.01 -6.41 -77.10
C LEU A 319 -44.58 -5.15 -76.34
N TYR A 320 -45.34 -4.05 -76.42
CA TYR A 320 -45.07 -2.83 -75.65
C TYR A 320 -45.16 -3.05 -74.14
N ALA A 321 -46.21 -3.72 -73.65
CA ALA A 321 -46.34 -4.06 -72.24
C ALA A 321 -45.18 -4.97 -71.76
N THR A 322 -44.83 -5.99 -72.55
CA THR A 322 -43.69 -6.88 -72.27
C THR A 322 -42.35 -6.15 -72.27
N SER A 323 -42.20 -5.13 -73.13
CA SER A 323 -41.04 -4.25 -73.16
C SER A 323 -40.98 -3.37 -71.91
N GLN A 324 -42.08 -2.71 -71.54
CA GLN A 324 -42.18 -1.89 -70.33
C GLN A 324 -41.87 -2.68 -69.06
N GLU A 325 -42.34 -3.92 -68.97
CA GLU A 325 -42.06 -4.81 -67.83
C GLU A 325 -40.58 -5.23 -67.78
N LYS A 326 -39.95 -5.49 -68.93
CA LYS A 326 -38.50 -5.66 -69.02
C LYS A 326 -37.75 -4.42 -68.56
N THR A 327 -38.15 -3.23 -69.01
CA THR A 327 -37.54 -1.94 -68.60
C THR A 327 -37.68 -1.70 -67.10
N ARG A 328 -38.83 -2.02 -66.48
CA ARG A 328 -39.00 -2.00 -65.02
C ARG A 328 -38.00 -2.93 -64.33
N SER A 329 -37.91 -4.19 -64.75
CA SER A 329 -36.97 -5.16 -64.16
C SER A 329 -35.49 -4.78 -64.39
N GLN A 330 -35.19 -4.03 -65.46
CA GLN A 330 -33.85 -3.47 -65.72
C GLN A 330 -33.56 -2.28 -64.81
N SER A 331 -34.53 -1.36 -64.61
CA SER A 331 -34.41 -0.26 -63.65
C SER A 331 -34.23 -0.80 -62.22
N GLU A 332 -34.99 -1.82 -61.80
CA GLU A 332 -34.75 -2.47 -60.51
C GLU A 332 -33.33 -3.05 -60.39
N LYS A 333 -32.79 -3.65 -61.46
CA LYS A 333 -31.41 -4.16 -61.46
C LYS A 333 -30.38 -3.04 -61.38
N ILE A 334 -30.61 -1.91 -62.06
CA ILE A 334 -29.77 -0.71 -61.96
C ILE A 334 -29.79 -0.18 -60.51
N ASN A 335 -30.97 0.04 -59.92
CA ASN A 335 -31.09 0.52 -58.54
C ASN A 335 -30.42 -0.44 -57.52
N ARG A 336 -30.48 -1.77 -57.75
CA ARG A 336 -29.76 -2.76 -56.95
C ARG A 336 -28.24 -2.68 -57.12
N LEU A 337 -27.75 -2.46 -58.36
CA LEU A 337 -26.33 -2.28 -58.65
C LEU A 337 -25.81 -0.96 -58.06
N GLU A 338 -26.54 0.14 -58.16
CA GLU A 338 -26.20 1.42 -57.53
C GLU A 338 -26.11 1.27 -55.99
N GLY A 339 -27.07 0.57 -55.38
CA GLY A 339 -27.03 0.22 -53.96
C GLY A 339 -25.88 -0.72 -53.57
N GLN A 340 -25.37 -1.53 -54.50
CA GLN A 340 -24.14 -2.32 -54.29
C GLN A 340 -22.88 -1.46 -54.43
N THR A 341 -22.80 -0.57 -55.43
CA THR A 341 -21.70 0.38 -55.62
C THR A 341 -21.54 1.30 -54.41
N GLY A 342 -22.64 1.81 -53.84
CA GLY A 342 -22.60 2.60 -52.61
C GLY A 342 -22.00 1.83 -51.42
N ARG A 343 -22.39 0.56 -51.24
CA ARG A 343 -21.81 -0.33 -50.20
C ARG A 343 -20.33 -0.65 -50.44
N ILE A 344 -19.91 -0.76 -51.70
CA ILE A 344 -18.50 -0.95 -52.05
C ILE A 344 -17.70 0.29 -51.64
N ALA A 345 -18.16 1.50 -51.98
CA ALA A 345 -17.50 2.74 -51.57
C ALA A 345 -17.43 2.90 -50.03
N GLU A 346 -18.48 2.54 -49.29
CA GLU A 346 -18.45 2.50 -47.81
C GLU A 346 -17.43 1.47 -47.28
N LEU A 347 -17.28 0.32 -47.93
CA LEU A 347 -16.28 -0.68 -47.55
C LEU A 347 -14.86 -0.23 -47.88
N GLU A 348 -14.63 0.46 -48.99
CA GLU A 348 -13.34 1.04 -49.37
C GLU A 348 -12.90 2.16 -48.40
N ASP A 349 -13.84 3.04 -48.00
CA ASP A 349 -13.63 4.04 -46.94
C ASP A 349 -13.29 3.37 -45.59
N ARG A 350 -14.00 2.30 -45.21
CA ARG A 350 -13.70 1.54 -43.98
C ARG A 350 -12.36 0.81 -44.04
N VAL A 351 -11.98 0.25 -45.19
CA VAL A 351 -10.69 -0.42 -45.39
C VAL A 351 -9.54 0.57 -45.34
N THR A 352 -9.64 1.72 -46.01
CA THR A 352 -8.59 2.76 -45.98
C THR A 352 -8.44 3.36 -44.58
N LYS A 353 -9.54 3.60 -43.84
CA LYS A 353 -9.49 4.00 -42.43
C LYS A 353 -8.88 2.93 -41.52
N ALA A 354 -9.11 1.64 -41.78
CA ALA A 354 -8.47 0.55 -41.05
C ALA A 354 -6.97 0.45 -41.36
N GLN A 355 -6.57 0.61 -42.63
CA GLN A 355 -5.17 0.64 -43.06
C GLN A 355 -4.38 1.85 -42.55
N GLN A 356 -5.05 2.98 -42.28
CA GLN A 356 -4.40 4.11 -41.61
C GLN A 356 -4.18 3.78 -40.13
N ARG A 357 -5.22 3.35 -39.40
CA ARG A 357 -5.11 2.92 -38.00
C ARG A 357 -4.06 1.83 -37.77
N ALA A 358 -3.90 0.90 -38.71
CA ALA A 358 -2.84 -0.11 -38.65
C ALA A 358 -1.45 0.53 -38.66
N ARG A 359 -1.19 1.47 -39.58
CA ARG A 359 0.08 2.22 -39.66
C ARG A 359 0.31 3.10 -38.43
N ASP A 360 -0.73 3.79 -37.95
CA ASP A 360 -0.66 4.60 -36.72
C ASP A 360 -0.26 3.74 -35.50
N LEU A 361 -0.75 2.49 -35.44
CA LEU A 361 -0.41 1.52 -34.39
C LEU A 361 0.99 0.90 -34.58
N GLU A 362 1.44 0.68 -35.82
CA GLU A 362 2.81 0.21 -36.11
C GLU A 362 3.86 1.28 -35.77
N GLU A 363 3.58 2.55 -36.06
CA GLU A 363 4.42 3.68 -35.64
C GLU A 363 4.42 3.84 -34.11
N SER A 364 3.26 3.72 -33.46
CA SER A 364 3.18 3.72 -31.99
C SER A 364 3.94 2.54 -31.37
N LYS A 365 3.88 1.35 -31.98
CA LYS A 365 4.61 0.15 -31.53
C LYS A 365 6.13 0.36 -31.65
N SER A 366 6.60 0.85 -32.79
CA SER A 366 8.03 1.14 -33.03
C SER A 366 8.58 2.16 -32.02
N ASN A 367 7.80 3.21 -31.72
CA ASN A 367 8.15 4.18 -30.69
C ASN A 367 8.21 3.57 -29.27
N PHE A 368 7.31 2.64 -28.92
CA PHE A 368 7.39 1.93 -27.64
C PHE A 368 8.55 0.94 -27.57
N GLU A 369 8.89 0.25 -28.67
CA GLU A 369 10.06 -0.63 -28.73
C GLU A 369 11.36 0.17 -28.53
N ALA A 370 11.52 1.31 -29.21
CA ALA A 370 12.66 2.21 -28.99
C ALA A 370 12.74 2.77 -27.55
N GLN A 371 11.60 3.03 -26.89
CA GLN A 371 11.57 3.42 -25.48
C GLN A 371 11.97 2.27 -24.54
N ILE A 372 11.58 1.03 -24.86
CA ILE A 372 11.97 -0.17 -24.09
C ILE A 372 13.47 -0.42 -24.22
N ASP A 373 14.05 -0.28 -25.42
CA ASP A 373 15.50 -0.41 -25.63
C ASP A 373 16.27 0.66 -24.82
N GLN A 374 15.84 1.93 -24.88
CA GLN A 374 16.48 3.02 -24.13
C GLN A 374 16.32 2.89 -22.60
N LEU A 375 15.20 2.35 -22.12
CA LEU A 375 15.00 2.00 -20.71
C LEU A 375 15.84 0.80 -20.29
N THR A 376 16.16 -0.11 -21.22
CA THR A 376 17.02 -1.28 -20.96
C THR A 376 18.50 -0.87 -20.89
N GLU A 377 18.94 0.01 -21.80
CA GLU A 377 20.29 0.59 -21.79
C GLU A 377 20.55 1.38 -20.50
N THR A 378 19.65 2.32 -20.15
CA THR A 378 19.78 3.10 -18.90
C THR A 378 19.67 2.26 -17.62
N LEU A 379 18.99 1.10 -17.66
CA LEU A 379 19.00 0.13 -16.57
C LEU A 379 20.35 -0.60 -16.43
N GLN A 380 21.02 -0.93 -17.55
CA GLN A 380 22.35 -1.53 -17.55
C GLN A 380 23.43 -0.54 -17.07
N ASP A 381 23.35 0.72 -17.48
CA ASP A 381 24.21 1.79 -16.94
C ASP A 381 24.03 1.93 -15.42
N ALA A 382 22.78 1.96 -14.94
CA ALA A 382 22.48 2.08 -13.51
C ALA A 382 22.97 0.86 -12.71
N GLN A 383 22.90 -0.36 -13.27
CA GLN A 383 23.47 -1.57 -12.67
C GLN A 383 25.00 -1.53 -12.63
N THR A 384 25.64 -1.03 -13.68
CA THR A 384 27.10 -0.89 -13.76
C THR A 384 27.61 0.11 -12.70
N LEU A 385 27.01 1.30 -12.66
CA LEU A 385 27.31 2.33 -11.66
C LEU A 385 27.04 1.85 -10.21
N HIS A 386 26.02 1.01 -10.00
CA HIS A 386 25.76 0.40 -8.69
C HIS A 386 26.91 -0.52 -8.26
N GLU A 387 27.38 -1.41 -9.14
CA GLU A 387 28.47 -2.33 -8.81
C GLU A 387 29.82 -1.59 -8.65
N GLU A 388 30.12 -0.58 -9.47
CA GLU A 388 31.29 0.30 -9.29
C GLU A 388 31.25 1.01 -7.92
N ALA A 389 30.12 1.62 -7.56
CA ALA A 389 29.97 2.31 -6.28
C ALA A 389 30.09 1.33 -5.08
N LYS A 390 29.49 0.14 -5.20
CA LYS A 390 29.53 -0.93 -4.21
C LYS A 390 30.95 -1.45 -3.97
N GLU A 391 31.75 -1.63 -5.03
CA GLU A 391 33.14 -2.05 -4.90
C GLU A 391 34.00 -0.93 -4.31
N SER A 392 33.82 0.32 -4.74
CA SER A 392 34.49 1.49 -4.13
C SER A 392 34.13 1.66 -2.63
N PHE A 393 32.90 1.34 -2.23
CA PHE A 393 32.53 1.29 -0.81
C PHE A 393 33.15 0.10 -0.07
N ARG A 394 33.38 -1.05 -0.71
CA ARG A 394 34.12 -2.18 -0.13
C ARG A 394 35.58 -1.80 0.13
N GLU A 395 36.29 -1.32 -0.89
CA GLU A 395 37.69 -0.88 -0.77
C GLU A 395 37.86 0.13 0.37
N ARG A 396 36.99 1.15 0.42
CA ARG A 396 37.02 2.19 1.48
C ARG A 396 36.63 1.67 2.86
N LEU A 397 35.89 0.56 2.96
CA LEU A 397 35.63 -0.14 4.22
C LEU A 397 36.84 -0.97 4.65
N GLU A 398 37.47 -1.70 3.73
CA GLU A 398 38.67 -2.50 3.99
C GLU A 398 39.86 -1.64 4.41
N ASP A 399 40.09 -0.50 3.74
CA ASP A 399 41.04 0.55 4.16
C ASP A 399 40.78 1.01 5.60
N LYS A 400 39.51 1.24 5.96
CA LYS A 400 39.13 1.70 7.31
C LYS A 400 39.29 0.61 8.36
N VAL A 401 38.98 -0.64 8.03
CA VAL A 401 39.23 -1.80 8.91
C VAL A 401 40.73 -2.03 9.09
N GLY A 402 41.55 -1.88 8.04
CA GLY A 402 43.01 -1.92 8.10
C GLY A 402 43.59 -0.81 8.99
N LEU A 403 43.11 0.43 8.82
CA LEU A 403 43.51 1.57 9.64
C LEU A 403 43.12 1.39 11.12
N LEU A 404 41.90 0.92 11.41
CA LEU A 404 41.48 0.58 12.77
C LEU A 404 42.35 -0.51 13.37
N SER A 405 42.58 -1.61 12.64
CA SER A 405 43.47 -2.70 13.06
C SER A 405 44.92 -2.25 13.32
N SER A 406 45.38 -1.19 12.65
CA SER A 406 46.66 -0.55 12.95
C SER A 406 46.60 0.26 14.24
N LYS A 407 45.52 1.04 14.46
CA LYS A 407 45.34 1.85 15.67
C LYS A 407 45.07 1.03 16.93
N ASP A 408 44.41 -0.11 16.82
CA ASP A 408 44.26 -1.03 17.95
C ASP A 408 45.62 -1.60 18.40
N ARG A 409 46.51 -1.94 17.45
CA ARG A 409 47.89 -2.35 17.77
C ARG A 409 48.72 -1.22 18.39
N GLU A 410 48.57 0.02 17.92
CA GLU A 410 49.17 1.19 18.57
C GLU A 410 48.67 1.35 20.02
N LEU A 411 47.37 1.19 20.25
CA LEU A 411 46.77 1.25 21.59
C LEU A 411 47.21 0.08 22.50
N GLU A 412 47.38 -1.13 21.97
CA GLU A 412 47.94 -2.27 22.72
C GLU A 412 49.40 -2.03 23.12
N ASN A 413 50.21 -1.45 22.22
CA ASN A 413 51.58 -1.07 22.54
C ASN A 413 51.62 0.01 23.62
N LEU A 414 50.87 1.11 23.46
CA LEU A 414 50.77 2.16 24.48
C LEU A 414 50.25 1.65 25.83
N ARG A 415 49.35 0.65 25.85
CA ARG A 415 48.91 -0.02 27.09
C ARG A 415 50.02 -0.82 27.75
N ARG A 416 50.90 -1.47 26.97
CA ARG A 416 52.09 -2.18 27.47
C ARG A 416 53.10 -1.20 28.05
N ASP A 417 53.42 -0.14 27.31
CA ASP A 417 54.36 0.92 27.72
C ASP A 417 53.89 1.62 29.01
N LEU A 418 52.57 1.84 29.17
CA LEU A 418 51.96 2.34 30.41
C LEU A 418 52.02 1.32 31.57
N GLY A 419 52.05 0.02 31.29
CA GLY A 419 52.31 -1.03 32.28
C GLY A 419 53.75 -0.98 32.79
N ASP A 420 54.71 -0.94 31.85
CA ASP A 420 56.14 -0.87 32.15
C ASP A 420 56.50 0.43 32.88
N MET A 421 55.91 1.56 32.49
CA MET A 421 56.00 2.85 33.21
C MET A 421 55.51 2.76 34.67
N ARG A 422 54.42 2.03 34.95
CA ARG A 422 53.92 1.84 36.32
C ARG A 422 54.84 0.97 37.16
N GLU A 423 55.40 -0.09 36.58
CA GLU A 423 56.38 -0.94 37.25
C GLU A 423 57.70 -0.19 37.50
N LEU A 424 58.15 0.65 36.56
CA LEU A 424 59.29 1.56 36.77
C LEU A 424 59.00 2.60 37.86
N GLN A 425 57.80 3.19 37.89
CA GLN A 425 57.38 4.13 38.94
C GLN A 425 57.34 3.45 40.32
N LYS A 426 56.88 2.20 40.39
CA LYS A 426 56.91 1.40 41.62
C LYS A 426 58.35 1.12 42.07
N ARG A 427 59.21 0.61 41.18
CA ARG A 427 60.64 0.39 41.48
C ARG A 427 61.35 1.66 41.94
N LEU A 428 61.02 2.82 41.35
CA LEU A 428 61.53 4.12 41.78
C LEU A 428 61.00 4.52 43.16
N SER A 429 59.74 4.23 43.49
CA SER A 429 59.17 4.42 44.83
C SER A 429 59.88 3.56 45.88
N ASP A 430 60.07 2.27 45.57
CA ASP A 430 60.70 1.28 46.45
C ASP A 430 62.19 1.63 46.68
N ALA A 431 62.93 2.00 45.63
CA ALA A 431 64.30 2.49 45.71
C ALA A 431 64.41 3.79 46.51
N ASN A 432 63.46 4.73 46.36
CA ASN A 432 63.41 5.93 47.21
C ASN A 432 63.02 5.59 48.66
N GLY A 433 62.34 4.48 48.93
CA GLY A 433 62.21 3.89 50.27
C GLY A 433 63.58 3.50 50.82
N GLN A 434 64.26 2.58 50.13
CA GLN A 434 65.60 2.09 50.51
C GLN A 434 66.62 3.22 50.73
N VAL A 435 66.68 4.22 49.84
CA VAL A 435 67.56 5.39 50.01
C VAL A 435 67.23 6.21 51.26
N ARG A 436 65.95 6.36 51.62
CA ARG A 436 65.55 7.05 52.86
C ARG A 436 65.88 6.23 54.10
N ASP A 437 65.80 4.91 54.04
CA ASP A 437 66.13 4.03 55.17
C ASP A 437 67.65 3.91 55.37
N LEU A 438 68.43 3.72 54.30
CA LEU A 438 69.89 3.84 54.33
C LEU A 438 70.34 5.23 54.85
N ALA A 439 69.62 6.32 54.50
CA ALA A 439 69.90 7.64 55.04
C ALA A 439 69.57 7.78 56.55
N LYS A 440 68.64 6.98 57.11
CA LYS A 440 68.44 6.88 58.56
C LYS A 440 69.59 6.08 59.20
N GLU A 441 69.95 4.94 58.63
CA GLU A 441 71.03 4.09 59.11
C GLU A 441 72.37 4.85 59.13
N VAL A 442 72.71 5.56 58.06
CA VAL A 442 73.92 6.42 57.99
C VAL A 442 73.87 7.53 59.05
N ARG A 443 72.70 8.13 59.33
CA ARG A 443 72.57 9.10 60.43
C ARG A 443 72.83 8.46 61.79
N VAL A 444 72.23 7.29 62.07
CA VAL A 444 72.43 6.55 63.33
C VAL A 444 73.89 6.10 63.47
N ALA A 445 74.48 5.53 62.43
CA ALA A 445 75.89 5.14 62.41
C ALA A 445 76.82 6.34 62.63
N ASN A 446 76.54 7.49 62.01
CA ASN A 446 77.29 8.72 62.26
C ASN A 446 77.10 9.24 63.69
N SER A 447 75.90 9.20 64.25
CA SER A 447 75.66 9.54 65.67
C SER A 447 76.43 8.62 66.62
N ASN A 448 76.47 7.32 66.34
CA ASN A 448 77.22 6.33 67.11
C ASN A 448 78.73 6.56 66.98
N SER A 449 79.26 6.78 65.78
CA SER A 449 80.66 7.14 65.56
C SER A 449 81.05 8.43 66.30
N ASN A 450 80.18 9.45 66.31
CA ASN A 450 80.41 10.68 67.10
C ASN A 450 80.25 10.48 68.62
N ALA A 451 79.58 9.42 69.08
CA ALA A 451 79.59 9.00 70.48
C ALA A 451 80.91 8.26 70.81
N HIS A 452 81.35 7.34 69.96
CA HIS A 452 82.63 6.63 70.10
C HIS A 452 83.83 7.58 70.06
N LEU A 453 83.87 8.55 69.14
CA LEU A 453 84.93 9.56 69.06
C LEU A 453 84.98 10.44 70.33
N ARG A 454 83.83 10.81 70.90
CA ARG A 454 83.78 11.49 72.21
C ARG A 454 84.24 10.58 73.35
N GLY A 455 83.86 9.30 73.33
CA GLY A 455 84.35 8.30 74.28
C GLY A 455 85.87 8.13 74.22
N LEU A 456 86.45 8.03 73.03
CA LEU A 456 87.89 7.96 72.80
C LEU A 456 88.61 9.26 73.21
N SER A 457 88.03 10.43 72.91
CA SER A 457 88.57 11.72 73.33
C SER A 457 88.58 11.87 74.86
N ASN A 458 87.51 11.47 75.55
CA ASN A 458 87.45 11.43 77.00
C ASN A 458 88.47 10.45 77.58
N SER A 459 88.59 9.24 77.01
CA SER A 459 89.58 8.24 77.42
C SER A 459 91.01 8.73 77.20
N LEU A 460 91.29 9.46 76.13
CA LEU A 460 92.60 10.07 75.85
C LEU A 460 92.93 11.19 76.85
N ALA A 461 91.94 12.01 77.22
CA ALA A 461 92.09 13.00 78.27
C ALA A 461 92.38 12.34 79.65
N CYS A 462 91.64 11.28 79.99
CA CYS A 462 91.94 10.48 81.19
C CYS A 462 93.33 9.84 81.15
N ALA A 463 93.77 9.34 79.98
CA ALA A 463 95.11 8.79 79.79
C ALA A 463 96.22 9.84 79.89
N SER A 464 95.94 11.11 79.56
CA SER A 464 96.85 12.22 79.88
C SER A 464 96.93 12.43 81.39
N VAL A 465 95.80 12.65 82.08
CA VAL A 465 95.78 12.87 83.53
C VAL A 465 96.43 11.71 84.31
N LEU A 466 96.29 10.46 83.85
CA LEU A 466 96.98 9.30 84.41
C LEU A 466 98.49 9.30 84.13
N ARG A 467 98.94 9.78 82.97
CA ARG A 467 100.36 9.98 82.66
C ARG A 467 100.96 11.10 83.51
N ASP A 468 100.27 12.23 83.63
CA ASP A 468 100.71 13.38 84.39
C ASP A 468 100.88 13.01 85.88
N ARG A 469 99.92 12.24 86.43
CA ARG A 469 100.02 11.62 87.77
C ARG A 469 101.13 10.57 87.90
N LEU A 470 101.39 9.79 86.84
CA LEU A 470 102.48 8.80 86.85
C LEU A 470 103.85 9.49 86.84
N GLU A 471 103.98 10.60 86.12
CA GLU A 471 105.19 11.43 86.11
C GLU A 471 105.39 12.16 87.43
N GLU A 472 104.32 12.71 88.03
CA GLU A 472 104.32 13.25 89.40
C GLU A 472 104.76 12.20 90.43
N ALA A 473 104.14 11.02 90.43
CA ALA A 473 104.49 9.93 91.33
C ALA A 473 105.93 9.41 91.09
N THR A 474 106.40 9.40 89.84
CA THR A 474 107.80 9.08 89.52
C THR A 474 108.76 10.16 90.06
N GLY A 475 108.35 11.43 90.04
CA GLY A 475 109.05 12.53 90.71
C GLY A 475 109.12 12.32 92.23
N GLN A 476 107.98 12.06 92.87
CA GLN A 476 107.89 11.77 94.30
C GLN A 476 108.79 10.57 94.70
N VAL A 477 108.78 9.48 93.93
CA VAL A 477 109.67 8.32 94.16
C VAL A 477 111.15 8.67 94.02
N ARG A 478 111.53 9.56 93.09
CA ARG A 478 112.93 10.05 93.00
C ARG A 478 113.31 10.89 94.21
N THR A 479 112.43 11.77 94.67
CA THR A 479 112.64 12.59 95.88
C THR A 479 112.79 11.70 97.11
N LEU A 480 111.84 10.78 97.33
CA LEU A 480 111.89 9.82 98.45
C LEU A 480 113.14 8.93 98.40
N LYS A 481 113.65 8.56 97.21
CA LYS A 481 114.92 7.82 97.09
C LYS A 481 116.13 8.68 97.46
N ALA A 482 116.16 9.96 97.07
CA ALA A 482 117.23 10.87 97.48
C ALA A 482 117.18 11.19 98.98
N GLU A 483 115.98 11.31 99.55
CA GLU A 483 115.77 11.44 101.01
C GLU A 483 116.20 10.17 101.75
N LEU A 484 115.95 8.98 101.19
CA LEU A 484 116.42 7.70 101.74
C LEU A 484 117.95 7.61 101.68
N GLU A 485 118.59 7.89 100.54
CA GLU A 485 120.06 7.91 100.41
C GLU A 485 120.71 8.91 101.37
N TYR A 486 120.07 10.07 101.59
CA TYR A 486 120.51 11.06 102.58
C TYR A 486 120.31 10.56 104.03
N ALA A 487 119.20 9.87 104.33
CA ALA A 487 118.94 9.27 105.63
C ALA A 487 119.90 8.10 105.93
N GLU A 488 120.21 7.26 104.95
CA GLU A 488 121.22 6.20 105.02
C GLU A 488 122.61 6.80 105.24
N GLY A 489 122.96 7.88 104.55
CA GLY A 489 124.19 8.65 104.80
C GLY A 489 124.28 9.16 106.24
N ARG A 490 123.22 9.83 106.72
CA ARG A 490 123.13 10.29 108.13
C ARG A 490 123.18 9.14 109.13
N SER A 491 122.57 7.99 108.83
CA SER A 491 122.64 6.80 109.67
C SER A 491 124.05 6.22 109.70
N SER A 492 124.76 6.23 108.57
CA SER A 492 126.17 5.80 108.48
C SER A 492 127.09 6.70 109.30
N ASP A 493 126.87 8.02 109.26
CA ASP A 493 127.65 8.97 110.05
C ASP A 493 127.32 8.87 111.56
N ALA A 494 126.05 8.69 111.91
CA ALA A 494 125.64 8.41 113.28
C ALA A 494 126.18 7.07 113.81
N GLU A 495 126.30 6.03 112.97
CA GLU A 495 126.91 4.75 113.37
C GLU A 495 128.43 4.89 113.60
N LYS A 496 129.12 5.74 112.83
CA LYS A 496 130.54 6.09 113.08
C LYS A 496 130.70 6.87 114.39
N GLU A 497 129.85 7.86 114.62
CA GLU A 497 129.82 8.63 115.87
C GLU A 497 129.53 7.70 117.06
N ARG A 498 128.60 6.75 116.91
CA ARG A 498 128.32 5.72 117.92
C ARG A 498 129.52 4.79 118.17
N GLN A 499 130.26 4.42 117.12
CA GLN A 499 131.48 3.60 117.26
C GLN A 499 132.63 4.36 117.94
N ASP A 500 132.79 5.67 117.68
CA ASP A 500 133.77 6.50 118.39
C ASP A 500 133.32 6.85 119.82
N LEU A 501 132.02 6.88 120.10
CA LEU A 501 131.47 6.93 121.46
C LEU A 501 131.62 5.59 122.19
N ASP A 502 131.43 4.45 121.53
CA ASP A 502 131.72 3.11 122.10
C ASP A 502 133.21 2.99 122.45
N LYS A 503 134.13 3.49 121.60
CA LYS A 503 135.56 3.57 121.93
C LYS A 503 135.82 4.43 123.16
N GLN A 504 135.25 5.63 123.22
CA GLN A 504 135.37 6.52 124.38
C GLN A 504 134.78 5.89 125.65
N LEU A 505 133.68 5.13 125.54
CA LEU A 505 133.12 4.33 126.62
C LEU A 505 134.04 3.20 127.05
N THR A 506 134.68 2.48 126.13
CA THR A 506 135.67 1.44 126.50
C THR A 506 136.93 2.04 127.13
N ASP A 507 137.42 3.20 126.67
CA ASP A 507 138.53 3.93 127.31
C ASP A 507 138.15 4.45 128.69
N ALA A 508 136.92 4.94 128.87
CA ALA A 508 136.40 5.37 130.17
C ALA A 508 136.15 4.18 131.10
N THR A 509 135.67 3.05 130.59
CA THR A 509 135.46 1.80 131.35
C THR A 509 136.79 1.19 131.76
N ALA A 510 137.81 1.21 130.89
CA ALA A 510 139.17 0.79 131.22
C ALA A 510 139.74 1.64 132.37
N LYS A 511 139.59 2.97 132.29
CA LYS A 511 139.96 3.89 133.39
C LYS A 511 139.15 3.66 134.66
N LEU A 512 137.86 3.32 134.57
CA LEU A 512 137.06 2.93 135.73
C LEU A 512 137.59 1.64 136.34
N THR A 513 137.86 0.58 135.57
CA THR A 513 138.48 -0.64 136.12
C THR A 513 139.90 -0.44 136.67
N GLU A 514 140.66 0.53 136.14
CA GLU A 514 141.94 0.93 136.70
C GLU A 514 141.78 1.65 138.06
N LEU A 515 140.79 2.55 138.18
CA LEU A 515 140.45 3.24 139.43
C LEU A 515 139.81 2.30 140.46
N GLU A 516 138.96 1.36 140.05
CA GLU A 516 138.39 0.30 140.88
C GLU A 516 139.49 -0.66 141.38
N GLY A 517 140.47 -1.00 140.51
CA GLY A 517 141.65 -1.76 140.92
C GLY A 517 142.52 -1.02 141.95
N GLN A 518 142.65 0.30 141.82
CA GLN A 518 143.28 1.14 142.84
C GLN A 518 142.46 1.16 144.15
N LEU A 519 141.13 1.27 144.07
CA LEU A 519 140.23 1.29 145.23
C LEU A 519 140.23 -0.04 146.00
N HIS A 520 140.16 -1.18 145.31
CA HIS A 520 140.21 -2.53 145.92
C HIS A 520 141.51 -2.78 146.70
N SER A 521 142.63 -2.19 146.25
CA SER A 521 143.90 -2.25 146.98
C SER A 521 143.88 -1.48 148.32
N GLN A 522 142.91 -0.58 148.51
CA GLN A 522 142.79 0.30 149.68
C GLN A 522 141.70 -0.16 150.68
N GLU A 523 140.66 -0.87 150.24
CA GLU A 523 139.54 -1.28 151.11
C GLU A 523 139.77 -2.56 151.94
N THR A 524 140.77 -3.38 151.61
CA THR A 524 141.06 -4.66 152.31
C THR A 524 141.61 -4.49 153.75
N GLN A 525 141.41 -3.34 154.39
CA GLN A 525 141.84 -3.05 155.77
C GLN A 525 140.82 -2.31 156.66
N ARG A 526 139.54 -2.21 156.26
CA ARG A 526 138.48 -1.67 157.14
C ARG A 526 137.24 -2.55 157.21
N SER A 527 137.13 -3.29 158.31
CA SER A 527 135.87 -3.84 158.78
C SER A 527 134.99 -2.73 159.38
N LEU A 528 133.74 -2.65 158.92
CA LEU A 528 132.65 -1.96 159.63
C LEU A 528 131.56 -2.99 159.92
N GLN A 529 131.34 -3.27 161.20
CA GLN A 529 130.20 -4.06 161.67
C GLN A 529 129.00 -3.14 161.89
N ILE A 530 127.80 -3.64 161.60
CA ILE A 530 126.58 -3.13 162.23
C ILE A 530 126.55 -3.73 163.65
N PRO A 531 126.53 -2.94 164.74
CA PRO A 531 126.50 -3.48 166.10
C PRO A 531 125.07 -3.88 166.52
N ASP A 532 124.96 -4.99 167.24
CA ASP A 532 123.69 -5.44 167.84
C ASP A 532 123.17 -4.43 168.89
N GLY A 533 121.87 -4.15 168.84
CA GLY A 533 121.18 -3.27 169.79
C GLY A 533 119.94 -2.59 169.19
N PRO A 534 119.16 -1.84 169.99
CA PRO A 534 117.87 -1.27 169.57
C PRO A 534 117.97 -0.23 168.43
N LEU A 535 119.16 0.36 168.21
CA LEU A 535 119.44 1.20 167.04
C LEU A 535 119.69 0.39 165.76
N GLY A 536 120.19 -0.85 165.89
CA GLY A 536 120.34 -1.78 164.77
C GLY A 536 118.99 -2.35 164.32
N GLU A 537 118.12 -2.70 165.27
CA GLU A 537 116.73 -3.09 165.00
C GLU A 537 115.97 -1.96 164.27
N LEU A 538 116.10 -0.72 164.74
CA LEU A 538 115.50 0.45 164.09
C LEU A 538 116.07 0.68 162.67
N ALA A 539 117.38 0.52 162.46
CA ALA A 539 117.99 0.64 161.14
C ALA A 539 117.54 -0.47 160.17
N SER A 540 117.33 -1.69 160.67
CA SER A 540 116.78 -2.81 159.87
C SER A 540 115.31 -2.55 159.51
N MET A 541 114.51 -2.07 160.45
CA MET A 541 113.10 -1.69 160.21
C MET A 541 112.98 -0.63 159.11
N TYR A 542 113.83 0.40 159.10
CA TYR A 542 113.85 1.39 158.02
C TYR A 542 114.28 0.81 156.67
N ALA A 543 115.21 -0.16 156.66
CA ALA A 543 115.65 -0.82 155.43
C ALA A 543 114.56 -1.75 154.83
N GLU A 544 113.69 -2.32 155.66
CA GLU A 544 112.52 -3.10 155.24
C GLU A 544 111.35 -2.19 154.83
N LEU A 545 111.00 -1.17 155.63
CA LEU A 545 109.97 -0.20 155.26
C LEU A 545 110.27 0.49 153.91
N ALA A 546 111.54 0.84 153.67
CA ALA A 546 111.98 1.41 152.40
C ALA A 546 111.88 0.42 151.22
N ARG A 547 111.90 -0.90 151.45
CA ARG A 547 111.76 -1.93 150.42
C ARG A 547 110.29 -2.20 150.08
N GLU A 548 109.43 -2.29 151.10
CA GLU A 548 108.00 -2.58 150.95
C GLU A 548 107.24 -1.41 150.32
N VAL A 549 107.61 -0.17 150.64
CA VAL A 549 106.84 1.05 150.28
C VAL A 549 107.35 1.74 149.00
N LEU A 550 108.50 1.33 148.45
CA LEU A 550 109.23 2.04 147.37
C LEU A 550 108.39 2.37 146.12
N ASP A 551 107.42 1.53 145.78
CA ASP A 551 106.59 1.67 144.57
C ASP A 551 105.41 2.67 144.71
N LEU A 552 105.13 3.16 145.93
CA LEU A 552 104.00 4.06 146.19
C LEU A 552 104.39 5.52 145.87
N PRO A 553 103.68 6.20 144.94
CA PRO A 553 103.99 7.57 144.58
C PRO A 553 103.52 8.54 145.69
N VAL A 554 104.40 8.81 146.66
CA VAL A 554 104.14 9.77 147.75
C VAL A 554 104.67 11.16 147.39
N SER A 555 103.90 12.19 147.69
CA SER A 555 104.32 13.59 147.52
C SER A 555 105.37 13.96 148.59
N PRO A 556 106.58 14.41 148.21
CA PRO A 556 107.66 14.73 149.15
C PRO A 556 107.43 16.04 149.93
N GLN A 557 106.24 16.62 149.87
CA GLN A 557 105.86 17.85 150.55
C GLN A 557 105.06 17.57 151.83
N GLY A 558 104.04 16.70 151.79
CA GLY A 558 103.25 16.34 152.99
C GLY A 558 104.08 15.70 154.10
N LEU A 559 105.01 14.80 153.75
CA LEU A 559 105.90 14.13 154.73
C LEU A 559 106.83 15.09 155.49
N GLN A 560 106.97 16.37 155.09
CA GLN A 560 107.77 17.35 155.84
C GLN A 560 107.10 17.80 157.15
N SER A 561 105.80 17.51 157.33
CA SER A 561 105.07 17.78 158.59
C SER A 561 105.41 16.80 159.72
N PHE A 562 105.88 15.60 159.39
CA PHE A 562 106.19 14.55 160.37
C PHE A 562 107.70 14.53 160.71
N ASP A 563 108.02 14.65 161.99
CA ASP A 563 109.35 14.26 162.48
C ASP A 563 109.58 12.76 162.21
N ILE A 564 110.83 12.35 161.96
CA ILE A 564 111.25 10.95 161.74
C ILE A 564 110.70 10.04 162.85
N LYS A 565 110.59 10.57 164.06
CA LYS A 565 110.03 9.90 165.24
C LYS A 565 108.52 9.66 165.16
N ALA A 566 107.74 10.58 164.59
CA ALA A 566 106.31 10.41 164.34
C ALA A 566 106.09 9.39 163.21
N ILE A 567 106.88 9.47 162.12
CA ILE A 567 106.85 8.47 161.04
C ILE A 567 107.10 7.04 161.60
N ALA A 568 108.06 6.89 162.53
CA ALA A 568 108.39 5.60 163.14
C ALA A 568 107.30 5.02 164.07
N ILE A 569 106.53 5.88 164.75
CA ILE A 569 105.60 5.48 165.83
C ILE A 569 104.15 5.42 165.34
N GLU A 570 103.75 6.32 164.45
CA GLU A 570 102.35 6.51 164.03
C GLU A 570 102.10 5.95 162.62
N ILE A 571 103.01 6.20 161.67
CA ILE A 571 102.81 5.79 160.27
C ILE A 571 103.36 4.38 160.01
N ALA A 572 104.61 4.08 160.40
CA ALA A 572 105.25 2.82 160.07
C ALA A 572 104.50 1.58 160.59
N PRO A 573 103.95 1.55 161.84
CA PRO A 573 103.18 0.40 162.31
C PRO A 573 101.85 0.18 161.59
N LEU A 574 101.28 1.24 161.00
CA LEU A 574 100.11 1.13 160.12
C LEU A 574 100.51 0.59 158.75
N LEU A 575 101.62 1.08 158.17
CA LEU A 575 102.14 0.58 156.90
C LEU A 575 102.60 -0.89 156.98
N PHE A 576 103.02 -1.38 158.15
CA PHE A 576 103.30 -2.81 158.39
C PHE A 576 102.06 -3.68 158.66
N ARG A 577 100.83 -3.15 158.59
CA ARG A 577 99.61 -3.99 158.59
C ARG A 577 99.50 -4.78 157.29
N ASP A 578 99.09 -6.04 157.40
CA ASP A 578 98.90 -6.92 156.25
C ASP A 578 97.77 -6.39 155.35
N GLY A 579 98.03 -6.25 154.04
CA GLY A 579 97.12 -5.61 153.07
C GLY A 579 97.13 -4.07 153.02
N SER A 580 97.99 -3.38 153.79
CA SER A 580 98.06 -1.92 153.81
C SER A 580 98.38 -1.30 152.44
N LYS A 581 99.29 -1.93 151.68
CA LYS A 581 99.78 -1.47 150.38
C LYS A 581 98.69 -1.54 149.32
N GLU A 582 97.96 -2.65 149.28
CA GLU A 582 96.81 -2.88 148.39
C GLU A 582 95.70 -1.86 148.68
N ASN A 583 95.37 -1.64 149.95
CA ASN A 583 94.33 -0.68 150.34
C ASN A 583 94.74 0.78 150.04
N LEU A 584 96.02 1.13 150.21
CA LEU A 584 96.55 2.44 149.79
C LEU A 584 96.58 2.62 148.27
N GLN A 585 96.86 1.57 147.49
CA GLN A 585 96.74 1.61 146.02
C GLN A 585 95.29 1.73 145.55
N LEU A 586 94.34 1.04 146.21
CA LEU A 586 92.92 1.20 145.95
C LEU A 586 92.42 2.61 146.29
N PHE A 587 92.88 3.19 147.41
CA PHE A 587 92.59 4.58 147.76
C PHE A 587 93.18 5.56 146.74
N LEU A 588 94.44 5.38 146.32
CA LEU A 588 95.07 6.18 145.26
C LEU A 588 94.26 6.13 143.96
N ALA A 589 93.81 4.93 143.55
CA ALA A 589 93.00 4.71 142.37
C ALA A 589 91.57 5.28 142.49
N SER A 590 91.02 5.39 143.70
CA SER A 590 89.69 5.99 143.95
C SER A 590 89.65 7.49 143.64
N GLY A 591 90.81 8.17 143.70
CA GLY A 591 90.92 9.60 143.43
C GLY A 591 90.25 10.52 144.46
N LEU A 592 89.94 10.01 145.66
CA LEU A 592 89.34 10.78 146.75
C LEU A 592 90.29 11.90 147.23
N ARG A 593 89.82 13.15 147.07
CA ARG A 593 90.61 14.38 147.34
C ARG A 593 90.37 15.00 148.71
N GLY A 594 89.50 14.42 149.53
CA GLY A 594 89.37 14.79 150.94
C GLY A 594 90.60 14.35 151.72
N TRP A 595 90.77 14.87 152.93
CA TRP A 595 91.56 14.15 153.94
C TRP A 595 90.73 12.95 154.43
N HIS A 596 91.39 11.81 154.62
CA HIS A 596 90.84 10.59 155.22
C HIS A 596 91.81 10.11 156.30
N CYS A 597 91.31 9.47 157.36
CA CYS A 597 92.17 8.87 158.39
C CYS A 597 92.97 7.71 157.77
N LEU A 598 94.30 7.75 157.91
CA LEU A 598 95.21 6.76 157.31
C LEU A 598 94.92 5.34 157.79
N GLU A 599 94.66 5.17 159.09
CA GLU A 599 94.32 3.88 159.69
C GLU A 599 93.03 3.31 159.08
N THR A 600 91.99 4.13 158.93
CA THR A 600 90.71 3.71 158.33
C THR A 600 90.83 3.36 156.85
N ILE A 601 91.74 4.02 156.12
CA ILE A 601 92.09 3.64 154.73
C ILE A 601 92.84 2.31 154.70
N ILE A 602 93.81 2.11 155.58
CA ILE A 602 94.62 0.88 155.67
C ILE A 602 93.77 -0.33 156.08
N ASP A 603 92.79 -0.13 156.96
CA ASP A 603 91.79 -1.15 157.34
C ASP A 603 90.69 -1.35 156.27
N GLY A 604 90.79 -0.66 155.12
CA GLY A 604 89.99 -0.92 153.91
C GLY A 604 88.60 -0.25 153.88
N ILE A 605 88.35 0.78 154.68
CA ILE A 605 87.04 1.46 154.80
C ILE A 605 87.12 2.90 154.24
N PRO A 606 86.91 3.12 152.93
CA PRO A 606 87.18 4.41 152.30
C PRO A 606 86.18 5.55 152.64
N ASP A 607 84.99 5.23 153.16
CA ASP A 607 83.85 6.16 153.29
C ASP A 607 83.41 6.37 154.76
N ALA A 608 84.39 6.59 155.65
CA ALA A 608 84.17 6.84 157.07
C ALA A 608 83.57 8.22 157.36
N LYS A 609 82.67 8.31 158.35
CA LYS A 609 81.68 9.39 158.44
C LYS A 609 82.10 10.59 159.29
N GLY A 610 83.19 11.21 158.85
CA GLY A 610 83.38 12.65 158.96
C GLY A 610 84.59 13.05 159.77
N ILE A 611 85.53 13.71 159.10
CA ILE A 611 86.46 14.61 159.74
C ILE A 611 85.74 15.95 159.92
N ARG A 612 85.66 16.43 161.16
CA ARG A 612 85.12 17.76 161.50
C ARG A 612 86.16 18.48 162.34
N LEU A 613 86.55 19.68 161.90
CA LEU A 613 87.54 20.51 162.61
C LEU A 613 88.85 19.73 162.90
N ASN A 614 89.33 19.03 161.86
CA ASN A 614 90.59 18.27 161.82
C ASN A 614 90.72 17.11 162.84
N GLN A 615 89.64 16.73 163.52
CA GLN A 615 89.61 15.53 164.36
C GLN A 615 88.89 14.38 163.65
N CYS A 616 89.44 13.17 163.78
CA CYS A 616 88.78 11.94 163.38
C CYS A 616 87.64 11.64 164.36
N LEU A 617 86.42 11.40 163.88
CA LEU A 617 85.30 11.05 164.76
C LEU A 617 85.27 9.57 165.17
N ASP A 618 86.04 8.72 164.48
CA ASP A 618 86.06 7.28 164.67
C ASP A 618 87.16 6.81 165.66
N HIS A 619 88.15 7.67 165.98
CA HIS A 619 89.27 7.37 166.88
C HIS A 619 89.50 8.50 167.90
N GLU A 620 89.77 8.16 169.17
CA GLU A 620 89.94 9.14 170.27
C GLU A 620 91.32 9.83 170.32
N ALA A 621 92.17 9.66 169.30
CA ALA A 621 93.54 10.16 169.24
C ALA A 621 93.79 10.95 167.94
N ASP A 622 94.84 11.77 167.93
CA ASP A 622 95.26 12.52 166.74
C ASP A 622 95.81 11.54 165.69
N CYS A 623 95.00 11.24 164.67
CA CYS A 623 95.37 10.30 163.61
C CYS A 623 96.15 10.98 162.47
N PRO A 624 97.15 10.31 161.87
CA PRO A 624 97.69 10.75 160.59
C PRO A 624 96.59 10.71 159.50
N PHE A 625 96.50 11.78 158.72
CA PHE A 625 95.58 11.90 157.59
C PHE A 625 96.29 11.71 156.25
N VAL A 626 95.57 11.18 155.27
CA VAL A 626 96.04 10.96 153.89
C VAL A 626 95.01 11.45 152.87
N ARG A 627 95.47 11.95 151.72
CA ARG A 627 94.62 12.35 150.58
C ARG A 627 95.27 12.00 149.24
N VAL A 628 94.47 11.96 148.17
CA VAL A 628 95.00 11.84 146.80
C VAL A 628 95.16 13.22 146.16
N LEU A 629 96.41 13.60 145.86
CA LEU A 629 96.73 14.69 144.95
C LEU A 629 96.86 14.19 143.51
N PHE A 630 96.61 15.08 142.55
CA PHE A 630 96.80 14.80 141.12
C PHE A 630 97.81 15.81 140.54
N GLY A 631 99.05 15.37 140.36
CA GLY A 631 100.14 16.13 139.76
C GLY A 631 100.21 15.94 138.24
N LYS A 632 101.26 16.51 137.62
CA LYS A 632 101.58 16.24 136.20
C LYS A 632 102.01 14.79 135.97
N ASP A 633 102.62 14.20 136.98
CA ASP A 633 103.28 12.90 136.94
C ASP A 633 102.38 11.76 137.46
N GLY A 634 101.09 12.04 137.69
CA GLY A 634 100.08 11.06 138.11
C GLY A 634 99.35 11.43 139.40
N ALA A 635 98.60 10.45 139.93
CA ALA A 635 98.05 10.52 141.28
C ALA A 635 99.17 10.27 142.30
N GLN A 636 99.18 11.01 143.41
CA GLN A 636 100.14 10.88 144.50
C GLN A 636 99.43 10.87 145.86
N LEU A 637 99.94 10.08 146.81
CA LEU A 637 99.52 10.18 148.21
C LEU A 637 100.17 11.40 148.86
N ASP A 638 99.40 12.15 149.63
CA ASP A 638 99.86 13.29 150.42
C ASP A 638 99.36 13.12 151.86
N PHE A 639 100.21 13.43 152.84
CA PHE A 639 100.00 13.11 154.26
C PHE A 639 100.02 14.38 155.11
N SER A 640 99.23 14.40 156.19
CA SER A 640 99.20 15.50 157.18
C SER A 640 99.00 14.97 158.60
N SER A 641 99.70 15.57 159.56
CA SER A 641 99.41 15.48 160.99
C SER A 641 98.50 16.61 161.50
N GLU A 642 98.22 17.62 160.65
CA GLU A 642 97.31 18.75 160.89
C GLU A 642 95.97 18.59 160.17
#